data_AF-A0A2E5SJJ1-F1
#
_entry.id   AF-A0A2E5SJJ1-F1
#
_cell.length_a   1.000
_cell.length_b   1.000
_cell.length_c   1.000
_cell.angle_alpha   90.00
_cell.angle_beta   90.00
_cell.angle_gamma   90.00
#
_symmetry.space_group_name_H-M   'P 1'
#
loop_
_entity.id
_entity.type
_entity.pdbx_description
1 polymer ?
#
loop_
_entity_poly.entity_id
_entity_poly.type
_entity_poly.pdbx_seq_one_letter_code
_entity_poly.pdbx_strand_id
1 'polypeptide(L)'
;MNAGSWRPVAFRRRFLLVFLVAAQTLAGVVLFAQTIPDQASSGMIALLLLVFGVLFAWIGVGFWTAVFGFVALRFGGDPWSLSSRAGPSGPSESLSAPTAVVMPICHEPVQHSLGGLKAIIQDLEQQGQAGPVDFYVLSDSRDPDIWLEEQATCEQIRRELGPGQHLFYRRRNINLNYKSGNIADFLRRWGRRYRYMVVLDADSLLSAHCITRLIRLMEARPEAGIIQTTPRLARAETRFARLQQFSNRCYGRLYSAGLAAIQLGEATYWGHNAIIRVAPFMAHCGLRKLRGPGLFRGPVLSHDFIEAALMGRAGYEVWLEPAIAGSFEESPPTLEDDLIRDRRWCRGNLQHLWLLVTMGKIRMAHRMALLTGIFSYLASPLWLVFLGLSGYVALADSTPALPGVMATTDTGSGPGFLLVLVTSVLLFGPRLLAIADHSLAKRTTRFGGLLRLSGNTLMETLAALALAPIRMLIHTFHVGGALSNLRVGWQGQNRSGAAKPGLSLRHFALLLASAVAALSLIQWHAPSLTPWALPVLAPVLFSPALAWWLSRKPGEGQWLAVPEDYRTTRVIDLAGPAPMGHRTPGGLDWFEQMVLSPVSARDHRRSASPLRGKKARALASLVDRCATEGKQGLTHRELSLICNHPEALAALHWRVWHASHESPWRETLTRMAQSVEGDSPIPVPLPRRQEQIAWVEVAS
;
A
#
# COMPACT_ATOMS: atom_id res chain seq x y z
N MET A 1 23.35 -19.43 -25.17
CA MET A 1 23.85 -20.10 -23.95
C MET A 1 22.67 -20.74 -23.24
N ASN A 2 22.67 -22.07 -23.07
CA ASN A 2 21.62 -22.78 -22.32
C ASN A 2 21.55 -22.21 -20.90
N ALA A 3 20.58 -21.34 -20.68
CA ALA A 3 20.23 -20.83 -19.36
C ALA A 3 19.93 -22.04 -18.48
N GLY A 4 20.83 -22.38 -17.55
CA GLY A 4 20.56 -23.42 -16.57
C GLY A 4 19.19 -23.22 -15.94
N SER A 5 18.50 -24.31 -15.60
CA SER A 5 17.22 -24.18 -14.90
C SER A 5 17.47 -23.60 -13.52
N TRP A 6 16.79 -22.50 -13.16
CA TRP A 6 16.84 -21.92 -11.82
C TRP A 6 16.09 -22.78 -10.78
N ARG A 7 15.23 -23.71 -11.23
CA ARG A 7 14.35 -24.53 -10.37
C ARG A 7 15.10 -25.42 -9.38
N PRO A 8 16.16 -26.17 -9.76
CA PRO A 8 16.93 -26.97 -8.80
C PRO A 8 17.61 -26.11 -7.73
N VAL A 9 18.07 -24.90 -8.09
CA VAL A 9 18.67 -23.95 -7.15
C VAL A 9 17.63 -23.43 -6.17
N ALA A 10 16.45 -23.03 -6.67
CA ALA A 10 15.33 -22.64 -5.82
C ALA A 10 14.95 -23.76 -4.84
N PHE A 11 14.84 -25.00 -5.33
CA PHE A 11 14.52 -26.16 -4.50
C PHE A 11 15.53 -26.35 -3.36
N ARG A 12 16.83 -26.34 -3.66
CA ARG A 12 17.89 -26.47 -2.63
C ARG A 12 17.83 -25.36 -1.59
N ARG A 13 17.66 -24.10 -2.02
CA ARG A 13 17.58 -22.94 -1.11
C ARG A 13 16.35 -23.01 -0.21
N ARG A 14 15.19 -23.39 -0.77
CA ARG A 14 13.95 -23.56 0.00
C ARG A 14 14.03 -24.73 0.97
N PHE A 15 14.62 -25.84 0.55
CA PHE A 15 14.87 -26.98 1.43
C PHE A 15 15.78 -26.58 2.59
N LEU A 16 16.88 -25.87 2.31
CA LEU A 16 17.78 -25.36 3.33
C LEU A 16 17.06 -24.41 4.31
N LEU A 17 16.24 -23.48 3.80
CA LEU A 17 15.42 -22.61 4.66
C LEU A 17 14.52 -23.43 5.59
N VAL A 18 13.76 -24.38 5.04
CA VAL A 18 12.84 -25.24 5.81
C VAL A 18 13.61 -26.05 6.84
N PHE A 19 14.75 -26.63 6.47
CA PHE A 19 15.60 -27.37 7.38
C PHE A 19 16.11 -26.50 8.53
N LEU A 20 16.64 -25.31 8.26
CA LEU A 20 17.14 -24.40 9.27
C LEU A 20 16.03 -23.93 10.22
N VAL A 21 14.85 -23.61 9.69
CA VAL A 21 13.66 -23.24 10.49
C VAL A 21 13.18 -24.43 11.32
N ALA A 22 13.14 -25.64 10.78
CA ALA A 22 12.71 -26.82 11.53
C ALA A 22 13.70 -27.17 12.65
N ALA A 23 15.01 -27.15 12.34
CA ALA A 23 16.06 -27.45 13.30
C ALA A 23 16.10 -26.45 14.46
N GLN A 24 16.07 -25.14 14.17
CA GLN A 24 16.05 -24.12 15.22
C GLN A 24 14.75 -24.15 16.04
N THR A 25 13.60 -24.45 15.43
CA THR A 25 12.33 -24.59 16.15
C THR A 25 12.33 -25.80 17.04
N LEU A 26 12.82 -26.95 16.59
CA LEU A 26 12.93 -28.13 17.43
C LEU A 26 13.85 -27.88 18.62
N ALA A 27 15.01 -27.25 18.39
CA ALA A 27 15.91 -26.86 19.48
C ALA A 27 15.25 -25.89 20.46
N GLY A 28 14.56 -24.87 19.96
CA GLY A 28 13.83 -23.91 20.79
C GLY A 28 12.72 -24.57 21.62
N VAL A 29 11.95 -25.50 21.03
CA VAL A 29 10.89 -26.25 21.72
C VAL A 29 11.48 -27.14 22.81
N VAL A 30 12.60 -27.83 22.55
CA VAL A 30 13.28 -28.65 23.56
C VAL A 30 13.79 -27.79 24.71
N LEU A 31 14.46 -26.67 24.41
CA LEU A 31 14.94 -25.74 25.43
C LEU A 31 13.78 -25.17 26.25
N PHE A 32 12.68 -24.80 25.60
CA PHE A 32 11.51 -24.27 26.30
C PHE A 32 10.81 -25.34 27.15
N ALA A 33 10.69 -26.58 26.67
CA ALA A 33 10.13 -27.68 27.45
C ALA A 33 10.91 -27.94 28.74
N GLN A 34 12.25 -27.81 28.71
CA GLN A 34 13.10 -27.94 29.89
C GLN A 34 12.91 -26.81 30.92
N THR A 35 12.23 -25.71 30.55
CA THR A 35 11.95 -24.59 31.46
C THR A 35 10.57 -24.69 32.09
N ILE A 36 9.66 -25.53 31.58
CA ILE A 36 8.28 -25.58 32.07
C ILE A 36 8.24 -26.39 33.39
N PRO A 37 7.56 -25.91 34.45
CA PRO A 37 7.40 -26.67 35.69
C PRO A 37 6.65 -27.99 35.50
N ASP A 38 7.08 -29.05 36.21
CA ASP A 38 6.52 -30.41 36.12
C ASP A 38 5.05 -30.53 36.57
N GLN A 39 4.51 -29.51 37.24
CA GLN A 39 3.22 -29.53 37.92
C GLN A 39 2.03 -29.17 37.01
N ALA A 40 2.28 -28.70 35.78
CA ALA A 40 1.21 -28.35 34.84
C ALA A 40 0.59 -29.59 34.16
N SER A 41 -0.70 -29.52 33.81
CA SER A 41 -1.37 -30.64 33.13
C SER A 41 -0.74 -30.93 31.76
N SER A 42 -0.57 -32.22 31.42
CA SER A 42 0.13 -32.62 30.20
C SER A 42 -0.49 -32.04 28.92
N GLY A 43 -1.83 -31.88 28.88
CA GLY A 43 -2.52 -31.26 27.76
C GLY A 43 -2.24 -29.76 27.61
N MET A 44 -2.10 -29.03 28.73
CA MET A 44 -1.77 -27.61 28.73
C MET A 44 -0.32 -27.37 28.26
N ILE A 45 0.62 -28.18 28.76
CA ILE A 45 2.02 -28.14 28.33
C ILE A 45 2.12 -28.41 26.82
N ALA A 46 1.42 -29.44 26.32
CA ALA A 46 1.42 -29.75 24.89
C ALA A 46 0.88 -28.59 24.03
N LEU A 47 -0.21 -27.94 24.47
CA LEU A 47 -0.76 -26.77 23.78
C LEU A 47 0.21 -25.58 23.82
N LEU A 48 0.82 -25.31 24.97
CA LEU A 48 1.80 -24.22 25.14
C LEU A 48 3.03 -24.43 24.24
N LEU A 49 3.59 -25.64 24.21
CA LEU A 49 4.72 -26.02 23.34
C LEU A 49 4.35 -25.93 21.85
N LEU A 50 3.13 -26.33 21.47
CA LEU A 50 2.66 -26.23 20.09
C LEU A 50 2.58 -24.76 19.65
N VAL A 51 1.93 -23.90 20.44
CA VAL A 51 1.80 -22.47 20.12
C VAL A 51 3.18 -21.81 20.08
N PHE A 52 4.04 -22.11 21.06
CA PHE A 52 5.42 -21.63 21.07
C PHE A 52 6.18 -22.07 19.80
N GLY A 53 6.13 -23.35 19.44
CA GLY A 53 6.83 -23.88 18.26
C GLY A 53 6.40 -23.21 16.96
N VAL A 54 5.09 -22.94 16.79
CA VAL A 54 4.56 -22.22 15.62
C VAL A 54 5.09 -20.78 15.58
N LEU A 55 5.05 -20.06 16.70
CA LEU A 55 5.55 -18.68 16.80
C LEU A 55 7.07 -18.61 16.59
N PHE A 56 7.81 -19.57 17.13
CA PHE A 56 9.26 -19.65 17.02
C PHE A 56 9.70 -19.99 15.59
N ALA A 57 8.97 -20.87 14.91
CA ALA A 57 9.15 -21.11 13.47
C ALA A 57 8.89 -19.84 12.65
N TRP A 58 7.83 -19.09 12.97
CA TRP A 58 7.48 -17.85 12.29
C TRP A 58 8.59 -16.80 12.35
N ILE A 59 9.14 -16.55 13.55
CA ILE A 59 10.27 -15.63 13.70
C ILE A 59 11.50 -16.16 12.96
N GLY A 60 11.75 -17.48 13.02
CA GLY A 60 12.83 -18.14 12.31
C GLY A 60 12.79 -17.94 10.79
N VAL A 61 11.59 -17.99 10.17
CA VAL A 61 11.43 -17.73 8.73
C VAL A 61 11.93 -16.33 8.36
N GLY A 62 11.57 -15.32 9.17
CA GLY A 62 12.05 -13.95 8.98
C GLY A 62 13.57 -13.84 9.11
N PHE A 63 14.12 -14.37 10.20
CA PHE A 63 15.56 -14.35 10.46
C PHE A 63 16.37 -14.99 9.33
N TRP A 64 16.04 -16.23 8.95
CA TRP A 64 16.78 -16.94 7.92
C TRP A 64 16.62 -16.30 6.54
N THR A 65 15.45 -15.71 6.24
CA THR A 65 15.28 -14.91 5.01
C THR A 65 16.26 -13.73 4.98
N ALA A 66 16.42 -13.01 6.09
CA ALA A 66 17.39 -11.92 6.19
C ALA A 66 18.84 -12.43 6.04
N VAL A 67 19.18 -13.60 6.61
CA VAL A 67 20.49 -14.25 6.45
C VAL A 67 20.76 -14.59 4.97
N PHE A 68 19.80 -15.20 4.27
CA PHE A 68 19.91 -15.46 2.83
C PHE A 68 20.18 -14.17 2.05
N GLY A 69 19.48 -13.09 2.40
CA GLY A 69 19.67 -11.78 1.79
C GLY A 69 21.06 -11.20 2.05
N PHE A 70 21.53 -11.26 3.30
CA PHE A 70 22.87 -10.82 3.68
C PHE A 70 23.96 -11.57 2.89
N VAL A 71 23.85 -12.91 2.83
CA VAL A 71 24.78 -13.76 2.06
C VAL A 71 24.75 -13.39 0.59
N ALA A 72 23.56 -13.30 -0.03
CA ALA A 72 23.44 -12.93 -1.45
C ALA A 72 24.06 -11.56 -1.74
N LEU A 73 23.81 -10.56 -0.89
CA LEU A 73 24.37 -9.21 -1.05
C LEU A 73 25.90 -9.18 -0.90
N ARG A 74 26.47 -10.03 -0.03
CA ARG A 74 27.93 -10.12 0.15
C ARG A 74 28.64 -10.75 -1.06
N PHE A 75 27.95 -11.60 -1.81
CA PHE A 75 28.49 -12.15 -3.06
C PHE A 75 28.12 -11.32 -4.30
N GLY A 76 27.76 -10.03 -4.12
CA GLY A 76 27.49 -9.10 -5.22
C GLY A 76 26.06 -9.14 -5.76
N GLY A 77 25.17 -9.89 -5.12
CA GLY A 77 23.80 -10.16 -5.57
C GLY A 77 23.60 -11.63 -5.89
N ASP A 78 22.37 -12.01 -6.21
CA ASP A 78 22.07 -13.39 -6.61
C ASP A 78 22.41 -13.61 -8.10
N PRO A 79 23.34 -14.51 -8.45
CA PRO A 79 23.68 -14.80 -9.85
C PRO A 79 22.51 -15.35 -10.67
N TRP A 80 21.46 -15.86 -10.01
CA TRP A 80 20.26 -16.37 -10.66
C TRP A 80 19.16 -15.33 -10.86
N SER A 81 19.32 -14.11 -10.34
CA SER A 81 18.38 -13.00 -10.59
C SER A 81 18.34 -12.63 -12.08
N LEU A 82 17.20 -12.09 -12.55
CA LEU A 82 17.10 -11.58 -13.92
C LEU A 82 18.09 -10.46 -14.16
N SER A 83 18.25 -9.55 -13.19
CA SER A 83 19.16 -8.42 -13.31
C SER A 83 20.61 -8.83 -13.54
N SER A 84 21.08 -9.87 -12.84
CA SER A 84 22.46 -10.36 -13.00
C SER A 84 22.66 -11.07 -14.34
N ARG A 85 21.65 -11.79 -14.81
CA ARG A 85 21.71 -12.58 -16.05
C ARG A 85 21.48 -11.77 -17.32
N ALA A 86 20.76 -10.66 -17.24
CA ALA A 86 20.51 -9.75 -18.36
C ALA A 86 21.70 -8.79 -18.64
N GLY A 87 22.77 -8.85 -17.85
CA GLY A 87 23.91 -7.94 -17.95
C GLY A 87 23.58 -6.46 -17.66
N PRO A 88 24.61 -5.61 -17.54
CA PRO A 88 24.42 -4.16 -17.58
C PRO A 88 23.90 -3.77 -18.96
N SER A 89 22.72 -3.16 -19.02
CA SER A 89 22.15 -2.74 -20.29
C SER A 89 22.92 -1.54 -20.86
N GLY A 90 23.41 -1.66 -22.10
CA GLY A 90 24.08 -0.57 -22.81
C GLY A 90 23.16 0.65 -22.99
N PRO A 91 23.75 1.84 -23.21
CA PRO A 91 22.98 2.99 -23.64
C PRO A 91 22.44 2.74 -25.06
N SER A 92 21.22 3.23 -25.34
CA SER A 92 20.72 3.42 -26.71
C SER A 92 20.22 2.21 -27.52
N GLU A 93 19.54 1.22 -26.93
CA GLU A 93 18.52 0.48 -27.70
C GLU A 93 17.17 1.15 -27.48
N SER A 94 16.56 1.61 -28.57
CA SER A 94 15.22 2.20 -28.57
C SER A 94 14.22 1.17 -28.04
N LEU A 95 13.46 1.54 -27.03
CA LEU A 95 12.32 0.74 -26.59
C LEU A 95 11.34 0.61 -27.75
N SER A 96 11.07 -0.61 -28.19
CA SER A 96 10.12 -0.88 -29.28
C SER A 96 8.82 -1.52 -28.80
N ALA A 97 8.79 -2.02 -27.56
CA ALA A 97 7.63 -2.73 -27.02
C ALA A 97 6.56 -1.73 -26.51
N PRO A 98 5.36 -1.71 -27.11
CA PRO A 98 4.27 -0.86 -26.64
C PRO A 98 3.92 -1.17 -25.19
N THR A 99 4.03 -0.16 -24.32
CA THR A 99 3.89 -0.32 -22.88
C THR A 99 2.89 0.69 -22.33
N ALA A 100 1.91 0.22 -21.54
CA ALA A 100 0.99 1.10 -20.84
C ALA A 100 1.40 1.26 -19.38
N VAL A 101 1.56 2.49 -18.90
CA VAL A 101 1.65 2.78 -17.46
C VAL A 101 0.23 3.10 -16.97
N VAL A 102 -0.30 2.27 -16.08
CA VAL A 102 -1.67 2.39 -15.58
C VAL A 102 -1.68 2.77 -14.10
N MET A 103 -2.44 3.79 -13.74
CA MET A 103 -2.57 4.28 -12.37
C MET A 103 -4.05 4.28 -11.96
N PRO A 104 -4.52 3.24 -11.25
CA PRO A 104 -5.83 3.23 -10.62
C PRO A 104 -5.90 4.22 -9.47
N ILE A 105 -6.96 5.04 -9.44
CA ILE A 105 -7.24 6.01 -8.38
C ILE A 105 -8.70 5.87 -7.92
N CYS A 106 -8.96 6.06 -6.64
CA CYS A 106 -10.26 6.16 -5.99
C CYS A 106 -10.19 7.14 -4.79
N HIS A 107 -10.55 8.40 -5.03
CA HIS A 107 -10.60 9.49 -4.03
C HIS A 107 -9.25 9.85 -3.39
N GLU A 108 -8.12 9.62 -4.06
CA GLU A 108 -6.84 10.15 -3.60
C GLU A 108 -6.73 11.66 -3.83
N PRO A 109 -5.88 12.37 -3.04
CA PRO A 109 -5.60 13.77 -3.28
C PRO A 109 -5.06 13.97 -4.70
N VAL A 110 -5.81 14.70 -5.53
CA VAL A 110 -5.60 14.74 -6.97
C VAL A 110 -4.28 15.40 -7.32
N GLN A 111 -4.00 16.58 -6.75
CA GLN A 111 -2.75 17.32 -7.00
C GLN A 111 -1.51 16.51 -6.64
N HIS A 112 -1.57 15.77 -5.52
CA HIS A 112 -0.45 14.95 -5.07
C HIS A 112 -0.22 13.74 -5.98
N SER A 113 -1.30 13.02 -6.31
CA SER A 113 -1.22 11.77 -7.08
C SER A 113 -0.89 12.04 -8.56
N LEU A 114 -1.57 13.00 -9.18
CA LEU A 114 -1.32 13.37 -10.57
C LEU A 114 -0.04 14.20 -10.73
N GLY A 115 0.40 14.93 -9.70
CA GLY A 115 1.71 15.56 -9.65
C GLY A 115 2.84 14.53 -9.68
N GLY A 116 2.69 13.43 -8.92
CA GLY A 116 3.62 12.30 -9.00
C GLY A 116 3.64 11.65 -10.38
N LEU A 117 2.48 11.43 -11.01
CA LEU A 117 2.41 10.91 -12.38
C LEU A 117 3.09 11.86 -13.38
N LYS A 118 2.85 13.17 -13.26
CA LYS A 118 3.51 14.19 -14.09
C LYS A 118 5.03 14.11 -13.96
N ALA A 119 5.55 13.95 -12.75
CA ALA A 119 6.99 13.81 -12.51
C ALA A 119 7.59 12.56 -13.18
N ILE A 120 6.86 11.43 -13.19
CA ILE A 120 7.28 10.22 -13.92
C ILE A 120 7.35 10.50 -15.43
N ILE A 121 6.34 11.17 -15.98
CA ILE A 121 6.29 11.51 -17.41
C ILE A 121 7.45 12.44 -17.79
N GLN A 122 7.66 13.50 -17.00
CA GLN A 122 8.75 14.45 -17.22
C GLN A 122 10.14 13.80 -17.12
N ASP A 123 10.35 12.88 -16.16
CA ASP A 123 11.62 12.14 -16.07
C ASP A 123 11.86 11.28 -17.32
N LEU A 124 10.82 10.66 -17.89
CA LEU A 124 10.91 9.87 -19.14
C LEU A 124 11.19 10.74 -20.36
N GLU A 125 10.52 11.89 -20.49
CA GLU A 125 10.73 12.87 -21.56
C GLU A 125 12.17 13.41 -21.54
N GLN A 126 12.64 13.86 -20.37
CA GLN A 126 14.00 14.39 -20.19
C GLN A 126 15.10 13.37 -20.46
N GLN A 127 14.80 12.07 -20.42
CA GLN A 127 15.74 10.98 -20.69
C GLN A 127 15.60 10.42 -22.11
N GLY A 128 14.73 10.98 -22.95
CA GLY A 128 14.49 10.52 -24.33
C GLY A 128 13.91 9.10 -24.42
N GLN A 129 13.24 8.61 -23.38
CA GLN A 129 12.74 7.23 -23.25
C GLN A 129 11.21 7.12 -23.36
N ALA A 130 10.59 8.16 -23.89
CA ALA A 130 9.17 8.43 -23.81
C ALA A 130 8.34 7.72 -24.90
N GLY A 131 8.92 7.44 -26.07
CA GLY A 131 8.21 7.13 -27.33
C GLY A 131 7.24 5.94 -27.38
N PRO A 132 7.42 4.82 -26.64
CA PRO A 132 6.46 3.70 -26.67
C PRO A 132 5.62 3.54 -25.39
N VAL A 133 5.56 4.58 -24.55
CA VAL A 133 4.92 4.50 -23.23
C VAL A 133 3.66 5.39 -23.16
N ASP A 134 2.51 4.77 -23.03
CA ASP A 134 1.23 5.46 -22.87
C ASP A 134 0.76 5.44 -21.41
N PHE A 135 0.20 6.54 -20.93
CA PHE A 135 -0.23 6.70 -19.55
C PHE A 135 -1.75 6.68 -19.41
N TYR A 136 -2.24 5.94 -18.41
CA TYR A 136 -3.67 5.80 -18.14
C TYR A 136 -3.99 6.07 -16.68
N VAL A 137 -4.81 7.08 -16.42
CA VAL A 137 -5.44 7.32 -15.12
C VAL A 137 -6.79 6.61 -15.11
N LEU A 138 -6.95 5.63 -14.22
CA LEU A 138 -8.14 4.79 -14.12
C LEU A 138 -8.90 5.13 -12.84
N SER A 139 -9.91 6.00 -12.93
CA SER A 139 -10.63 6.52 -11.77
C SER A 139 -11.88 5.70 -11.39
N ASP A 140 -11.99 5.43 -10.10
CA ASP A 140 -13.18 4.93 -9.38
C ASP A 140 -13.82 6.03 -8.51
N SER A 141 -13.36 7.26 -8.59
CA SER A 141 -13.86 8.37 -7.77
C SER A 141 -15.34 8.63 -8.03
N ARG A 142 -16.08 8.84 -6.95
CA ARG A 142 -17.55 8.98 -6.94
C ARG A 142 -18.01 10.40 -6.64
N ASP A 143 -17.14 11.17 -6.02
CA ASP A 143 -17.40 12.54 -5.62
C ASP A 143 -17.17 13.48 -6.81
N PRO A 144 -18.21 14.23 -7.29
CA PRO A 144 -18.08 15.22 -8.37
C PRO A 144 -16.89 16.13 -8.20
N ASP A 145 -16.65 16.66 -7.01
CA ASP A 145 -15.58 17.64 -6.83
C ASP A 145 -14.20 17.01 -7.06
N ILE A 146 -14.03 15.74 -6.69
CA ILE A 146 -12.75 15.04 -6.87
C ILE A 146 -12.55 14.61 -8.31
N TRP A 147 -13.50 13.92 -8.94
CA TRP A 147 -13.26 13.40 -10.30
C TRP A 147 -13.28 14.49 -11.37
N LEU A 148 -13.95 15.63 -11.13
CA LEU A 148 -13.82 16.81 -11.98
C LEU A 148 -12.42 17.42 -11.86
N GLU A 149 -11.86 17.50 -10.65
CA GLU A 149 -10.46 17.90 -10.44
C GLU A 149 -9.50 16.96 -11.17
N GLU A 150 -9.71 15.64 -11.08
CA GLU A 150 -8.88 14.65 -11.78
C GLU A 150 -8.88 14.89 -13.29
N GLN A 151 -10.06 15.16 -13.87
CA GLN A 151 -10.20 15.44 -15.30
C GLN A 151 -9.48 16.72 -15.69
N ALA A 152 -9.73 17.81 -14.98
CA ALA A 152 -9.13 19.11 -15.27
C ALA A 152 -7.60 19.06 -15.13
N THR A 153 -7.11 18.36 -14.11
CA THR A 153 -5.68 18.17 -13.87
C THR A 153 -5.03 17.29 -14.95
N CYS A 154 -5.69 16.21 -15.38
CA CYS A 154 -5.21 15.40 -16.50
C CYS A 154 -5.17 16.18 -17.82
N GLU A 155 -6.14 17.06 -18.03
CA GLU A 155 -6.16 17.96 -19.20
C GLU A 155 -5.02 18.97 -19.16
N GLN A 156 -4.77 19.57 -17.99
CA GLN A 156 -3.61 20.45 -17.79
C GLN A 156 -2.31 19.72 -18.11
N ILE A 157 -2.09 18.53 -17.54
CA ILE A 157 -0.90 17.73 -17.83
C ILE A 157 -0.79 17.46 -19.33
N ARG A 158 -1.90 17.08 -20.00
CA ARG A 158 -1.91 16.79 -21.44
C ARG A 158 -1.44 17.97 -22.30
N ARG A 159 -1.77 19.21 -21.92
CA ARG A 159 -1.33 20.43 -22.63
C ARG A 159 0.15 20.71 -22.48
N GLU A 160 0.76 20.19 -21.41
CA GLU A 160 2.19 20.36 -21.10
C GLU A 160 3.05 19.20 -21.64
N LEU A 161 2.44 18.12 -22.18
CA LEU A 161 3.15 16.96 -22.70
C LEU A 161 3.94 17.27 -23.97
N GLY A 162 5.10 16.65 -24.11
CA GLY A 162 5.87 16.63 -25.34
C GLY A 162 5.16 15.87 -26.47
N PRO A 163 5.57 16.11 -27.74
CA PRO A 163 5.04 15.39 -28.88
C PRO A 163 5.28 13.88 -28.75
N GLY A 164 4.24 13.08 -28.98
CA GLY A 164 4.30 11.61 -28.93
C GLY A 164 3.99 10.99 -27.57
N GLN A 165 3.74 11.78 -26.52
CA GLN A 165 3.25 11.26 -25.24
C GLN A 165 1.72 11.29 -25.18
N HIS A 166 1.13 10.24 -24.61
CA HIS A 166 -0.31 10.18 -24.44
C HIS A 166 -0.70 9.93 -22.99
N LEU A 167 -1.57 10.81 -22.46
CA LEU A 167 -2.22 10.67 -21.17
C LEU A 167 -3.73 10.53 -21.36
N PHE A 168 -4.25 9.36 -21.00
CA PHE A 168 -5.66 9.02 -21.06
C PHE A 168 -6.28 9.01 -19.66
N TYR A 169 -7.38 9.75 -19.49
CA TYR A 169 -8.20 9.68 -18.28
C TYR A 169 -9.48 8.88 -18.54
N ARG A 170 -9.77 7.92 -17.67
CA ARG A 170 -11.05 7.21 -17.67
C ARG A 170 -11.57 6.99 -16.26
N ARG A 171 -12.80 7.47 -16.03
CA ARG A 171 -13.63 7.16 -14.87
C ARG A 171 -14.63 6.03 -15.18
N ARG A 172 -14.90 5.16 -14.20
CA ARG A 172 -16.01 4.19 -14.27
C ARG A 172 -17.30 4.77 -13.69
N ASN A 173 -18.42 4.53 -14.36
CA ASN A 173 -19.76 4.83 -13.82
C ASN A 173 -20.23 3.75 -12.83
N ILE A 174 -19.75 2.52 -12.99
CA ILE A 174 -20.10 1.38 -12.14
C ILE A 174 -18.81 0.71 -11.66
N ASN A 175 -18.51 0.86 -10.37
CA ASN A 175 -17.28 0.35 -9.79
C ASN A 175 -17.50 -1.08 -9.29
N LEU A 176 -17.06 -2.06 -10.07
CA LEU A 176 -17.07 -3.47 -9.66
C LEU A 176 -15.64 -3.92 -9.34
N ASN A 177 -15.49 -4.73 -8.28
CA ASN A 177 -14.25 -5.39 -7.88
C ASN A 177 -13.05 -4.45 -7.62
N TYR A 178 -13.29 -3.20 -7.22
CA TYR A 178 -12.25 -2.24 -6.81
C TYR A 178 -11.11 -2.11 -7.85
N LYS A 179 -9.85 -2.01 -7.41
CA LYS A 179 -8.63 -1.92 -8.25
C LYS A 179 -8.55 -3.02 -9.30
N SER A 180 -8.72 -4.29 -8.91
CA SER A 180 -8.68 -5.44 -9.83
C SER A 180 -9.69 -5.31 -10.98
N GLY A 181 -10.91 -4.86 -10.69
CA GLY A 181 -11.93 -4.66 -11.71
C GLY A 181 -11.64 -3.44 -12.59
N ASN A 182 -10.95 -2.44 -12.06
CA ASN A 182 -10.58 -1.25 -12.81
C ASN A 182 -9.51 -1.55 -13.86
N ILE A 183 -8.49 -2.32 -13.45
CA ILE A 183 -7.46 -2.89 -14.34
C ILE A 183 -8.09 -3.84 -15.36
N ALA A 184 -9.00 -4.71 -14.94
CA ALA A 184 -9.70 -5.61 -15.86
C ALA A 184 -10.53 -4.88 -16.92
N ASP A 185 -11.17 -3.76 -16.58
CA ASP A 185 -11.88 -2.93 -17.57
C ASP A 185 -10.91 -2.27 -18.57
N PHE A 186 -9.76 -1.78 -18.10
CA PHE A 186 -8.70 -1.29 -18.98
C PHE A 186 -8.23 -2.38 -19.95
N LEU A 187 -7.91 -3.56 -19.44
CA LEU A 187 -7.45 -4.69 -20.24
C LEU A 187 -8.46 -5.12 -21.31
N ARG A 188 -9.76 -5.11 -20.99
CA ARG A 188 -10.82 -5.44 -21.97
C ARG A 188 -10.91 -4.42 -23.10
N ARG A 189 -10.70 -3.13 -22.81
CA ARG A 189 -10.85 -2.04 -23.79
C ARG A 189 -9.60 -1.80 -24.61
N TRP A 190 -8.43 -1.84 -23.98
CA TRP A 190 -7.17 -1.40 -24.59
C TRP A 190 -6.01 -2.39 -24.42
N GLY A 191 -6.15 -3.43 -23.60
CA GLY A 191 -5.05 -4.36 -23.29
C GLY A 191 -4.39 -4.98 -24.52
N ARG A 192 -5.15 -5.28 -25.57
CA ARG A 192 -4.61 -5.85 -26.84
C ARG A 192 -3.63 -4.92 -27.58
N ARG A 193 -3.60 -3.62 -27.26
CA ARG A 193 -2.69 -2.65 -27.88
C ARG A 193 -1.29 -2.68 -27.27
N TYR A 194 -1.14 -3.27 -26.08
CA TYR A 194 0.09 -3.21 -25.32
C TYR A 194 0.68 -4.60 -25.14
N ARG A 195 2.00 -4.70 -25.29
CA ARG A 195 2.73 -5.92 -24.95
C ARG A 195 2.88 -6.02 -23.43
N TYR A 196 3.15 -4.88 -22.81
CA TYR A 196 3.38 -4.76 -21.37
C TYR A 196 2.49 -3.71 -20.73
N MET A 197 2.19 -3.91 -19.45
CA MET A 197 1.67 -2.84 -18.61
C MET A 197 2.49 -2.70 -17.33
N VAL A 198 2.79 -1.47 -16.93
CA VAL A 198 3.34 -1.14 -15.61
C VAL A 198 2.18 -0.65 -14.75
N VAL A 199 1.95 -1.31 -13.63
CA VAL A 199 0.87 -0.93 -12.71
C VAL A 199 1.44 -0.04 -11.61
N LEU A 200 0.84 1.13 -11.42
CA LEU A 200 1.14 2.08 -10.35
C LEU A 200 0.03 2.07 -9.30
N ASP A 201 0.37 2.40 -8.07
CA ASP A 201 -0.58 3.01 -7.13
C ASP A 201 -0.45 4.53 -7.15
N ALA A 202 -1.44 5.24 -6.60
CA ALA A 202 -1.49 6.70 -6.62
C ALA A 202 -0.35 7.40 -5.85
N ASP A 203 0.37 6.66 -4.99
CA ASP A 203 1.56 7.08 -4.24
C ASP A 203 2.87 6.52 -4.84
N SER A 204 2.80 5.88 -6.01
CA SER A 204 3.98 5.32 -6.67
C SER A 204 4.76 6.37 -7.45
N LEU A 205 6.09 6.32 -7.36
CA LEU A 205 7.01 7.10 -8.18
C LEU A 205 8.07 6.18 -8.79
N LEU A 206 8.12 6.10 -10.12
CA LEU A 206 9.17 5.37 -10.83
C LEU A 206 9.99 6.32 -11.68
N SER A 207 11.31 6.23 -11.55
CA SER A 207 12.22 6.89 -12.48
C SER A 207 12.12 6.28 -13.88
N ALA A 208 12.51 7.05 -14.89
CA ALA A 208 12.65 6.60 -16.27
C ALA A 208 13.50 5.33 -16.37
N HIS A 209 14.65 5.31 -15.66
CA HIS A 209 15.54 4.16 -15.60
C HIS A 209 14.85 2.90 -15.07
N CYS A 210 13.98 3.02 -14.07
CA CYS A 210 13.24 1.90 -13.51
C CYS A 210 12.28 1.30 -14.55
N ILE A 211 11.46 2.13 -15.19
CA ILE A 211 10.51 1.71 -16.21
C ILE A 211 11.23 1.04 -17.39
N THR A 212 12.32 1.64 -17.86
CA THR A 212 13.06 1.08 -19.00
C THR A 212 13.83 -0.18 -18.65
N ARG A 213 14.36 -0.29 -17.42
CA ARG A 213 14.95 -1.54 -16.95
C ARG A 213 13.92 -2.65 -16.86
N LEU A 214 12.71 -2.37 -16.37
CA LEU A 214 11.61 -3.33 -16.32
C LEU A 214 11.24 -3.86 -17.71
N ILE A 215 11.09 -2.98 -18.70
CA ILE A 215 10.80 -3.36 -20.10
C ILE A 215 11.93 -4.23 -20.67
N ARG A 216 13.20 -3.83 -20.47
CA ARG A 216 14.37 -4.59 -20.94
C ARG A 216 14.45 -5.98 -20.34
N LEU A 217 14.21 -6.12 -19.03
CA LEU A 217 14.20 -7.43 -18.38
C LEU A 217 13.07 -8.32 -18.90
N MET A 218 11.92 -7.72 -19.21
CA MET A 218 10.78 -8.44 -19.77
C MET A 218 11.01 -8.89 -21.23
N GLU A 219 11.75 -8.13 -22.04
CA GLU A 219 12.21 -8.56 -23.36
C GLU A 219 13.27 -9.68 -23.25
N ALA A 220 14.23 -9.53 -22.34
CA ALA A 220 15.32 -10.50 -22.14
C ALA A 220 14.84 -11.85 -21.56
N ARG A 221 13.67 -11.89 -20.92
CA ARG A 221 13.07 -13.11 -20.35
C ARG A 221 11.64 -13.33 -20.87
N PRO A 222 11.47 -13.97 -22.05
CA PRO A 222 10.16 -14.27 -22.61
C PRO A 222 9.24 -15.08 -21.67
N GLU A 223 9.82 -15.92 -20.81
CA GLU A 223 9.08 -16.72 -19.83
C GLU A 223 8.60 -15.92 -18.62
N ALA A 224 9.08 -14.69 -18.41
CA ALA A 224 8.58 -13.82 -17.36
C ALA A 224 7.18 -13.31 -17.70
N GLY A 225 6.24 -13.51 -16.78
CA GLY A 225 4.89 -12.96 -16.84
C GLY A 225 4.73 -11.69 -16.00
N ILE A 226 5.44 -11.61 -14.86
CA ILE A 226 5.44 -10.46 -13.95
C ILE A 226 6.86 -10.24 -13.43
N ILE A 227 7.32 -8.99 -13.43
CA ILE A 227 8.55 -8.56 -12.75
C ILE A 227 8.19 -7.45 -11.76
N GLN A 228 8.30 -7.76 -10.47
CA GLN A 228 8.02 -6.90 -9.33
C GLN A 228 9.31 -6.21 -8.89
N THR A 229 9.30 -4.89 -8.81
CA THR A 229 10.38 -4.15 -8.13
C THR A 229 10.20 -4.22 -6.61
N THR A 230 11.17 -3.73 -5.85
CA THR A 230 11.03 -3.50 -4.41
C THR A 230 10.90 -2.00 -4.15
N PRO A 231 9.67 -1.46 -3.96
CA PRO A 231 9.48 -0.05 -3.70
C PRO A 231 10.24 0.39 -2.45
N ARG A 232 10.92 1.53 -2.56
CA ARG A 232 11.54 2.20 -1.43
C ARG A 232 10.59 3.26 -0.90
N LEU A 233 10.44 3.33 0.41
CA LEU A 233 9.66 4.38 1.02
C LEU A 233 10.34 5.74 0.79
N ALA A 234 9.56 6.72 0.35
CA ALA A 234 10.00 8.10 0.10
C ALA A 234 8.97 9.09 0.68
N ARG A 235 9.32 10.39 0.65
CA ARG A 235 8.46 11.52 1.03
C ARG A 235 7.77 11.34 2.40
N ALA A 236 8.53 10.87 3.39
CA ALA A 236 8.02 10.68 4.74
C ALA A 236 7.87 12.02 5.49
N GLU A 237 6.64 12.45 5.74
CA GLU A 237 6.36 13.76 6.37
C GLU A 237 6.24 13.72 7.90
N THR A 238 6.03 12.55 8.49
CA THR A 238 5.83 12.36 9.94
C THR A 238 6.93 11.49 10.54
N ARG A 239 7.08 11.53 11.87
CA ARG A 239 8.01 10.64 12.60
C ARG A 239 7.68 9.16 12.36
N PHE A 240 6.41 8.81 12.29
CA PHE A 240 5.96 7.46 11.98
C PHE A 240 6.35 7.01 10.58
N ALA A 241 6.04 7.81 9.55
CA ALA A 241 6.41 7.52 8.18
C ALA A 241 7.95 7.44 8.06
N ARG A 242 8.66 8.29 8.81
CA ARG A 242 10.12 8.34 8.80
C ARG A 242 10.76 7.11 9.44
N LEU A 243 10.19 6.62 10.54
CA LEU A 243 10.57 5.36 11.17
C LEU A 243 10.45 4.20 10.18
N GLN A 244 9.32 4.12 9.48
CA GLN A 244 9.09 3.11 8.44
C GLN A 244 10.06 3.28 7.26
N GLN A 245 10.30 4.52 6.82
CA GLN A 245 11.22 4.83 5.75
C GLN A 245 12.64 4.34 6.06
N PHE A 246 13.14 4.66 7.26
CA PHE A 246 14.44 4.19 7.72
C PHE A 246 14.49 2.66 7.78
N SER A 247 13.47 2.02 8.35
CA SER A 247 13.39 0.55 8.46
C SER A 247 13.39 -0.15 7.08
N ASN A 248 12.55 0.32 6.15
CA ASN A 248 12.50 -0.15 4.77
C ASN A 248 13.87 0.01 4.08
N ARG A 249 14.51 1.15 4.28
CA ARG A 249 15.76 1.49 3.58
C ARG A 249 16.99 0.81 4.15
N CYS A 250 17.02 0.58 5.47
CA CYS A 250 18.10 -0.08 6.18
C CYS A 250 17.98 -1.60 6.08
N TYR A 251 16.88 -2.18 6.60
CA TYR A 251 16.70 -3.63 6.76
C TYR A 251 15.97 -4.26 5.58
N GLY A 252 15.03 -3.54 4.96
CA GLY A 252 14.20 -4.06 3.86
C GLY A 252 15.01 -4.58 2.68
N ARG A 253 16.24 -4.06 2.48
CA ARG A 253 17.21 -4.56 1.49
C ARG A 253 17.58 -6.04 1.73
N LEU A 254 17.82 -6.44 2.98
CA LEU A 254 18.15 -7.84 3.32
C LEU A 254 16.96 -8.74 3.02
N TYR A 255 15.79 -8.40 3.53
CA TYR A 255 14.58 -9.21 3.34
C TYR A 255 14.23 -9.35 1.87
N SER A 256 14.29 -8.26 1.10
CA SER A 256 13.99 -8.29 -0.33
C SER A 256 14.98 -9.16 -1.11
N ALA A 257 16.29 -9.05 -0.82
CA ALA A 257 17.31 -9.88 -1.45
C ALA A 257 17.15 -11.36 -1.10
N GLY A 258 16.86 -11.67 0.17
CA GLY A 258 16.64 -13.03 0.64
C GLY A 258 15.40 -13.66 0.03
N LEU A 259 14.30 -12.91 0.03
CA LEU A 259 13.04 -13.35 -0.58
C LEU A 259 13.21 -13.64 -2.07
N ALA A 260 13.86 -12.72 -2.81
CA ALA A 260 14.18 -12.91 -4.22
C ALA A 260 15.05 -14.16 -4.46
N ALA A 261 16.07 -14.39 -3.61
CA ALA A 261 16.96 -15.53 -3.73
C ALA A 261 16.30 -16.88 -3.43
N ILE A 262 15.32 -16.91 -2.52
CA ILE A 262 14.57 -18.13 -2.15
C ILE A 262 13.46 -18.41 -3.17
N GLN A 263 12.76 -17.37 -3.63
CA GLN A 263 11.62 -17.51 -4.52
C GLN A 263 12.02 -17.68 -5.99
N LEU A 264 13.02 -16.94 -6.48
CA LEU A 264 13.41 -16.89 -7.90
C LEU A 264 12.18 -16.68 -8.79
N GLY A 265 12.01 -17.44 -9.88
CA GLY A 265 10.89 -17.31 -10.83
C GLY A 265 9.49 -17.68 -10.30
N GLU A 266 9.30 -17.78 -8.98
CA GLU A 266 8.01 -17.99 -8.29
C GLU A 266 7.82 -16.98 -7.16
N ALA A 267 8.20 -15.74 -7.41
CA ALA A 267 8.04 -14.64 -6.48
C ALA A 267 6.59 -14.16 -6.38
N THR A 268 6.35 -13.23 -5.46
CA THR A 268 5.06 -12.57 -5.28
C THR A 268 4.92 -11.31 -6.12
N TYR A 269 3.66 -10.94 -6.40
CA TYR A 269 3.26 -9.66 -6.94
C TYR A 269 2.50 -8.88 -5.86
N TRP A 270 2.83 -7.60 -5.68
CA TRP A 270 2.26 -6.74 -4.62
C TRP A 270 1.27 -5.70 -5.15
N GLY A 271 0.86 -5.81 -6.41
CA GLY A 271 -0.23 -5.00 -6.97
C GLY A 271 0.20 -3.72 -7.68
N HIS A 272 1.45 -3.28 -7.55
CA HIS A 272 1.98 -2.06 -8.16
C HIS A 272 3.51 -2.09 -8.24
N ASN A 273 4.10 -1.08 -8.89
CA ASN A 273 5.53 -0.97 -9.13
C ASN A 273 6.11 -2.21 -9.80
N ALA A 274 5.32 -2.79 -10.71
CA ALA A 274 5.65 -4.02 -11.42
C ALA A 274 5.25 -3.90 -12.89
N ILE A 275 6.00 -4.59 -13.74
CA ILE A 275 5.66 -4.77 -15.16
C ILE A 275 5.05 -6.15 -15.38
N ILE A 276 4.01 -6.19 -16.20
CA ILE A 276 3.20 -7.38 -16.46
C ILE A 276 3.10 -7.61 -17.97
N ARG A 277 3.30 -8.87 -18.40
CA ARG A 277 3.04 -9.31 -19.78
C ARG A 277 1.53 -9.43 -20.00
N VAL A 278 0.99 -8.57 -20.85
CA VAL A 278 -0.46 -8.34 -20.94
C VAL A 278 -1.21 -9.56 -21.49
N ALA A 279 -0.75 -10.15 -22.60
CA ALA A 279 -1.42 -11.29 -23.23
C ALA A 279 -1.68 -12.49 -22.29
N PRO A 280 -0.67 -13.06 -21.59
CA PRO A 280 -0.91 -14.16 -20.66
C PRO A 280 -1.70 -13.71 -19.42
N PHE A 281 -1.52 -12.47 -18.96
CA PHE A 281 -2.30 -11.95 -17.84
C PHE A 281 -3.80 -11.91 -18.18
N MET A 282 -4.15 -11.42 -19.36
CA MET A 282 -5.53 -11.44 -19.85
C MET A 282 -6.09 -12.87 -20.01
N ALA A 283 -5.25 -13.82 -20.43
CA ALA A 283 -5.67 -15.20 -20.63
C ALA A 283 -5.88 -15.99 -19.33
N HIS A 284 -5.10 -15.71 -18.28
CA HIS A 284 -5.01 -16.60 -17.11
C HIS A 284 -5.35 -15.95 -15.77
N CYS A 285 -5.26 -14.62 -15.65
CA CYS A 285 -5.39 -13.91 -14.36
C CYS A 285 -6.80 -13.33 -14.12
N GLY A 286 -7.82 -13.84 -14.82
CA GLY A 286 -9.21 -13.44 -14.58
C GLY A 286 -9.74 -13.91 -13.22
N LEU A 287 -9.93 -12.97 -12.28
CA LEU A 287 -10.40 -13.29 -10.93
C LEU A 287 -11.92 -13.46 -10.85
N ARG A 288 -12.34 -14.63 -10.38
CA ARG A 288 -13.75 -14.91 -10.05
C ARG A 288 -14.03 -14.49 -8.61
N LYS A 289 -15.26 -14.05 -8.34
CA LYS A 289 -15.72 -13.79 -6.97
C LYS A 289 -15.69 -15.09 -6.15
N LEU A 290 -15.28 -14.97 -4.89
CA LEU A 290 -15.31 -16.06 -3.91
C LEU A 290 -16.76 -16.46 -3.62
N ARG A 291 -16.99 -17.77 -3.50
CA ARG A 291 -18.32 -18.39 -3.32
C ARG A 291 -18.49 -19.09 -1.96
N GLY A 292 -17.53 -18.94 -1.06
CA GLY A 292 -17.59 -19.51 0.29
C GLY A 292 -18.48 -18.71 1.24
N PRO A 293 -18.60 -19.15 2.50
CA PRO A 293 -19.37 -18.47 3.54
C PRO A 293 -18.62 -17.25 4.11
N GLY A 294 -19.37 -16.30 4.67
CA GLY A 294 -18.83 -15.17 5.46
C GLY A 294 -17.72 -14.39 4.76
N LEU A 295 -16.52 -14.40 5.38
CA LEU A 295 -15.29 -13.77 4.88
C LEU A 295 -14.93 -14.21 3.45
N PHE A 296 -15.23 -15.45 3.10
CA PHE A 296 -14.86 -16.11 1.85
C PHE A 296 -15.89 -15.90 0.73
N ARG A 297 -16.66 -14.79 0.78
CA ARG A 297 -17.65 -14.41 -0.23
C ARG A 297 -17.33 -13.05 -0.85
N GLY A 298 -17.56 -12.94 -2.16
CA GLY A 298 -17.48 -11.65 -2.87
C GLY A 298 -16.14 -11.43 -3.58
N PRO A 299 -15.75 -10.17 -3.85
CA PRO A 299 -14.50 -9.89 -4.55
C PRO A 299 -13.28 -10.31 -3.71
N VAL A 300 -12.21 -10.72 -4.41
CA VAL A 300 -10.89 -10.98 -3.81
C VAL A 300 -10.25 -9.63 -3.49
N LEU A 301 -9.95 -9.36 -2.21
CA LEU A 301 -9.37 -8.09 -1.78
C LEU A 301 -7.87 -8.02 -2.11
N SER A 302 -7.11 -9.04 -1.71
CA SER A 302 -5.67 -9.19 -2.02
C SER A 302 -5.47 -9.99 -3.31
N HIS A 303 -5.89 -9.37 -4.41
CA HIS A 303 -5.91 -9.94 -5.77
C HIS A 303 -4.53 -10.29 -6.36
N ASP A 304 -3.54 -9.47 -6.05
CA ASP A 304 -2.16 -9.46 -6.51
C ASP A 304 -1.41 -10.78 -6.24
N PHE A 305 -1.48 -11.31 -5.01
CA PHE A 305 -0.89 -12.60 -4.67
C PHE A 305 -1.49 -13.74 -5.51
N ILE A 306 -2.79 -13.65 -5.81
CA ILE A 306 -3.52 -14.65 -6.57
C ILE A 306 -3.19 -14.54 -8.06
N GLU A 307 -3.03 -13.32 -8.57
CA GLU A 307 -2.59 -13.08 -9.95
C GLU A 307 -1.17 -13.61 -10.21
N ALA A 308 -0.24 -13.46 -9.25
CA ALA A 308 1.07 -14.13 -9.32
C ALA A 308 0.95 -15.65 -9.34
N ALA A 309 0.13 -16.22 -8.45
CA ALA A 309 -0.10 -17.65 -8.39
C ALA A 309 -0.73 -18.20 -9.70
N LEU A 310 -1.67 -17.44 -10.29
CA LEU A 310 -2.32 -17.76 -11.57
C LEU A 310 -1.33 -17.71 -12.73
N MET A 311 -0.45 -16.70 -12.75
CA MET A 311 0.60 -16.57 -13.75
C MET A 311 1.60 -17.73 -13.67
N GLY A 312 2.03 -18.08 -12.46
CA GLY A 312 2.84 -19.27 -12.20
C GLY A 312 2.14 -20.57 -12.63
N ARG A 313 0.85 -20.70 -12.32
CA ARG A 313 0.05 -21.87 -12.75
C ARG A 313 -0.05 -21.98 -14.27
N ALA A 314 -0.03 -20.86 -14.99
CA ALA A 314 -0.02 -20.81 -16.44
C ALA A 314 1.35 -21.12 -17.09
N GLY A 315 2.38 -21.38 -16.29
CA GLY A 315 3.72 -21.74 -16.78
C GLY A 315 4.72 -20.59 -16.80
N TYR A 316 4.26 -19.35 -16.65
CA TYR A 316 5.12 -18.17 -16.61
C TYR A 316 5.88 -18.05 -15.28
N GLU A 317 6.90 -17.22 -15.30
CA GLU A 317 7.73 -16.87 -14.14
C GLU A 317 7.29 -15.54 -13.54
N VAL A 318 7.36 -15.44 -12.22
CA VAL A 318 7.15 -14.20 -11.47
C VAL A 318 8.44 -13.91 -10.74
N TRP A 319 9.01 -12.72 -10.95
CA TRP A 319 10.31 -12.36 -10.39
C TRP A 319 10.19 -11.15 -9.48
N LEU A 320 10.90 -11.19 -8.36
CA LEU A 320 11.17 -10.03 -7.51
C LEU A 320 12.60 -9.58 -7.79
N GLU A 321 12.78 -8.32 -8.18
CA GLU A 321 14.08 -7.79 -8.60
C GLU A 321 14.52 -6.60 -7.72
N PRO A 322 15.11 -6.86 -6.53
CA PRO A 322 15.55 -5.82 -5.60
C PRO A 322 16.67 -4.90 -6.14
N ALA A 323 17.35 -5.35 -7.19
CA ALA A 323 18.43 -4.59 -7.83
C ALA A 323 17.91 -3.41 -8.67
N ILE A 324 16.63 -3.43 -9.08
CA ILE A 324 16.03 -2.33 -9.85
C ILE A 324 15.88 -1.13 -8.91
N ALA A 325 16.68 -0.10 -9.15
CA ALA A 325 16.62 1.16 -8.41
C ALA A 325 15.56 2.10 -8.99
N GLY A 326 15.22 3.15 -8.24
CA GLY A 326 14.34 4.21 -8.72
C GLY A 326 12.86 3.82 -8.76
N SER A 327 12.44 2.87 -7.94
CA SER A 327 11.03 2.60 -7.63
C SER A 327 10.76 3.04 -6.19
N PHE A 328 9.79 3.92 -6.02
CA PHE A 328 9.42 4.50 -4.73
C PHE A 328 7.92 4.43 -4.50
N GLU A 329 7.54 4.49 -3.23
CA GLU A 329 6.17 4.65 -2.77
C GLU A 329 6.15 5.46 -1.47
N GLU A 330 4.99 5.92 -1.05
CA GLU A 330 4.82 6.61 0.22
C GLU A 330 4.32 5.66 1.31
N SER A 331 4.69 5.98 2.54
CA SER A 331 4.19 5.29 3.72
C SER A 331 2.92 5.98 4.23
N PRO A 332 1.96 5.26 4.86
CA PRO A 332 0.91 5.91 5.61
C PRO A 332 1.50 6.92 6.61
N PRO A 333 0.96 8.14 6.69
CA PRO A 333 1.56 9.21 7.47
C PRO A 333 1.40 8.99 8.98
N THR A 334 0.34 8.34 9.45
CA THR A 334 0.11 8.12 10.88
C THR A 334 -0.03 6.66 11.23
N LEU A 335 0.13 6.33 12.52
CA LEU A 335 -0.12 4.98 13.03
C LEU A 335 -1.57 4.58 12.74
N GLU A 336 -2.52 5.48 12.94
CA GLU A 336 -3.94 5.27 12.65
C GLU A 336 -4.18 4.92 11.17
N ASP A 337 -3.57 5.65 10.24
CA ASP A 337 -3.71 5.38 8.80
C ASP A 337 -3.13 4.01 8.41
N ASP A 338 -2.00 3.62 9.01
CA ASP A 338 -1.41 2.30 8.80
C ASP A 338 -2.30 1.18 9.36
N LEU A 339 -2.89 1.35 10.54
CA LEU A 339 -3.80 0.37 11.13
C LEU A 339 -5.10 0.22 10.32
N ILE A 340 -5.62 1.30 9.75
CA ILE A 340 -6.77 1.27 8.84
C ILE A 340 -6.41 0.50 7.55
N ARG A 341 -5.20 0.70 7.02
CA ARG A 341 -4.69 -0.06 5.88
C ARG A 341 -4.54 -1.54 6.23
N ASP A 342 -3.90 -1.86 7.35
CA ASP A 342 -3.67 -3.21 7.84
C ASP A 342 -4.97 -3.99 8.06
N ARG A 343 -6.06 -3.32 8.49
CA ARG A 343 -7.37 -3.97 8.62
C ARG A 343 -7.85 -4.58 7.30
N ARG A 344 -7.68 -3.87 6.18
CA ARG A 344 -8.06 -4.34 4.84
C ARG A 344 -7.15 -5.48 4.38
N TRP A 345 -5.85 -5.34 4.61
CA TRP A 345 -4.87 -6.37 4.29
C TRP A 345 -5.08 -7.64 5.11
N CYS A 346 -5.38 -7.54 6.41
CA CYS A 346 -5.74 -8.67 7.26
C CYS A 346 -6.92 -9.45 6.69
N ARG A 347 -8.01 -8.75 6.35
CA ARG A 347 -9.19 -9.37 5.74
C ARG A 347 -8.86 -10.06 4.42
N GLY A 348 -8.10 -9.41 3.55
CA GLY A 348 -7.70 -9.95 2.24
C GLY A 348 -6.76 -11.15 2.33
N ASN A 349 -5.79 -11.13 3.24
CA ASN A 349 -4.88 -12.24 3.49
C ASN A 349 -5.62 -13.45 4.10
N LEU A 350 -6.55 -13.22 5.04
CA LEU A 350 -7.37 -14.31 5.58
C LEU A 350 -8.27 -14.94 4.51
N GLN A 351 -8.72 -14.20 3.49
CA GLN A 351 -9.43 -14.79 2.34
C GLN A 351 -8.60 -15.80 1.56
N HIS A 352 -7.27 -15.71 1.59
CA HIS A 352 -6.39 -16.66 0.92
C HIS A 352 -6.49 -18.07 1.49
N LEU A 353 -6.96 -18.26 2.73
CA LEU A 353 -7.21 -19.59 3.30
C LEU A 353 -8.19 -20.39 2.44
N TRP A 354 -9.27 -19.74 1.99
CA TRP A 354 -10.24 -20.36 1.09
C TRP A 354 -9.63 -20.71 -0.26
N LEU A 355 -8.76 -19.85 -0.79
CA LEU A 355 -8.10 -20.09 -2.08
C LEU A 355 -7.06 -21.20 -1.99
N LEU A 356 -6.31 -21.31 -0.88
CA LEU A 356 -5.39 -22.41 -0.64
C LEU A 356 -6.07 -23.79 -0.68
N VAL A 357 -7.30 -23.86 -0.15
CA VAL A 357 -8.10 -25.10 -0.14
C VAL A 357 -8.77 -25.36 -1.49
N THR A 358 -9.36 -24.32 -2.11
CA THR A 358 -10.21 -24.50 -3.30
C THR A 358 -9.47 -24.43 -4.63
N MET A 359 -8.27 -23.83 -4.68
CA MET A 359 -7.54 -23.61 -5.91
C MET A 359 -6.42 -24.63 -6.10
N GLY A 360 -6.63 -25.55 -7.04
CA GLY A 360 -5.63 -26.55 -7.43
C GLY A 360 -4.48 -25.99 -8.28
N LYS A 361 -3.38 -26.75 -8.33
CA LYS A 361 -2.18 -26.52 -9.15
C LYS A 361 -1.44 -25.20 -8.87
N ILE A 362 -1.45 -24.73 -7.62
CA ILE A 362 -0.60 -23.60 -7.18
C ILE A 362 0.79 -24.14 -6.83
N ARG A 363 1.83 -23.48 -7.34
CA ARG A 363 3.24 -23.83 -7.04
C ARG A 363 3.55 -23.61 -5.55
N MET A 364 4.49 -24.38 -5.01
CA MET A 364 4.79 -24.37 -3.56
C MET A 364 5.19 -22.99 -3.03
N ALA A 365 6.04 -22.23 -3.74
CA ALA A 365 6.45 -20.90 -3.28
C ALA A 365 5.27 -19.92 -3.21
N HIS A 366 4.35 -19.96 -4.16
CA HIS A 366 3.12 -19.15 -4.08
C HIS A 366 2.21 -19.58 -2.93
N ARG A 367 2.10 -20.89 -2.63
CA ARG A 367 1.37 -21.38 -1.44
C ARG A 367 2.00 -20.85 -0.15
N MET A 368 3.33 -20.91 -0.07
CA MET A 368 4.06 -20.37 1.06
C MET A 368 3.85 -18.86 1.22
N ALA A 369 3.85 -18.10 0.12
CA ALA A 369 3.56 -16.67 0.18
C ALA A 369 2.15 -16.36 0.72
N LEU A 370 1.14 -17.13 0.32
CA LEU A 370 -0.22 -17.00 0.87
C LEU A 370 -0.25 -17.35 2.36
N LEU A 371 0.44 -18.42 2.77
CA LEU A 371 0.56 -18.80 4.18
C LEU A 371 1.29 -17.71 5.00
N THR A 372 2.38 -17.15 4.47
CA THR A 372 3.10 -16.02 5.08
C THR A 372 2.16 -14.82 5.25
N GLY A 373 1.39 -14.47 4.22
CA GLY A 373 0.39 -13.40 4.30
C GLY A 373 -0.66 -13.62 5.41
N ILE A 374 -1.15 -14.86 5.56
CA ILE A 374 -2.08 -15.25 6.62
C ILE A 374 -1.40 -15.13 8.01
N PHE A 375 -0.20 -15.69 8.17
CA PHE A 375 0.52 -15.73 9.44
C PHE A 375 1.03 -14.36 9.90
N SER A 376 1.26 -13.42 8.99
CA SER A 376 1.56 -12.02 9.33
C SER A 376 0.49 -11.37 10.22
N TYR A 377 -0.76 -11.88 10.19
CA TYR A 377 -1.84 -11.43 11.07
C TYR A 377 -2.20 -12.47 12.14
N LEU A 378 -2.18 -13.77 11.82
CA LEU A 378 -2.55 -14.83 12.76
C LEU A 378 -1.50 -15.05 13.87
N ALA A 379 -0.24 -14.66 13.66
CA ALA A 379 0.77 -14.71 14.70
C ALA A 379 0.41 -13.85 15.93
N SER A 380 -0.28 -12.72 15.75
CA SER A 380 -0.67 -11.83 16.84
C SER A 380 -1.64 -12.46 17.86
N PRO A 381 -2.81 -13.02 17.46
CA PRO A 381 -3.68 -13.72 18.41
C PRO A 381 -3.02 -14.98 18.99
N LEU A 382 -2.19 -15.70 18.22
CA LEU A 382 -1.41 -16.82 18.76
C LEU A 382 -0.43 -16.37 19.85
N TRP A 383 0.21 -15.21 19.67
CA TRP A 383 1.09 -14.64 20.69
C TRP A 383 0.32 -14.20 21.94
N LEU A 384 -0.87 -13.62 21.78
CA LEU A 384 -1.74 -13.31 22.91
C LEU A 384 -2.16 -14.57 23.68
N VAL A 385 -2.52 -15.64 22.97
CA VAL A 385 -2.80 -16.95 23.57
C VAL A 385 -1.57 -17.48 24.30
N PHE A 386 -0.40 -17.43 23.69
CA PHE A 386 0.85 -17.84 24.33
C PHE A 386 1.12 -17.09 25.64
N LEU A 387 0.92 -15.77 25.67
CA LEU A 387 1.06 -14.97 26.90
C LEU A 387 0.05 -15.38 27.97
N GLY A 388 -1.21 -15.59 27.59
CA GLY A 388 -2.26 -16.04 28.52
C GLY A 388 -1.98 -17.44 29.08
N LEU A 389 -1.56 -18.39 28.23
CA LEU A 389 -1.19 -19.73 28.66
C LEU A 389 0.05 -19.72 29.57
N SER A 390 1.07 -18.93 29.23
CA SER A 390 2.28 -18.79 30.04
C SER A 390 1.97 -18.17 31.41
N GLY A 391 1.11 -17.16 31.45
CA GLY A 391 0.63 -16.55 32.69
C GLY A 391 -0.23 -17.50 33.52
N TYR A 392 -1.05 -18.34 32.88
CA TYR A 392 -1.84 -19.36 33.59
C TYR A 392 -0.95 -20.44 34.22
N VAL A 393 0.07 -20.93 33.51
CA VAL A 393 1.06 -21.88 34.07
C VAL A 393 1.81 -21.25 35.25
N ALA A 394 2.10 -19.94 35.19
CA ALA A 394 2.73 -19.19 36.27
C ALA A 394 1.89 -19.09 37.56
N LEU A 395 0.58 -19.32 37.49
CA LEU A 395 -0.28 -19.34 38.68
C LEU A 395 -0.08 -20.62 39.48
N ALA A 396 0.36 -21.70 38.83
CA ALA A 396 0.56 -23.00 39.48
C ALA A 396 1.90 -23.10 40.22
N ASP A 397 2.93 -22.41 39.72
CA ASP A 397 4.27 -22.36 40.30
C ASP A 397 4.80 -20.94 40.12
N SER A 398 5.24 -20.30 41.20
CA SER A 398 5.32 -18.83 41.40
C SER A 398 6.24 -18.06 40.43
N THR A 399 6.78 -18.71 39.40
CA THR A 399 7.65 -18.13 38.38
C THR A 399 7.00 -18.21 36.99
N PRO A 400 6.86 -17.08 36.26
CA PRO A 400 6.24 -17.12 34.95
C PRO A 400 7.06 -17.85 33.90
N ALA A 401 6.37 -18.67 33.10
CA ALA A 401 6.91 -19.40 31.95
C ALA A 401 7.22 -18.53 30.73
N LEU A 402 7.70 -17.31 30.97
CA LEU A 402 8.12 -16.36 29.95
C LEU A 402 9.64 -16.45 29.81
N PRO A 403 10.19 -16.68 28.60
CA PRO A 403 11.62 -16.88 28.41
C PRO A 403 12.49 -15.79 29.05
N GLY A 404 12.09 -14.51 28.94
CA GLY A 404 12.83 -13.38 29.52
C GLY A 404 12.82 -13.29 31.05
N VAL A 405 11.82 -13.86 31.72
CA VAL A 405 11.74 -13.89 33.18
C VAL A 405 12.58 -15.03 33.74
N MET A 406 12.51 -16.18 33.08
CA MET A 406 13.21 -17.40 33.46
C MET A 406 14.74 -17.29 33.34
N ALA A 407 15.25 -16.40 32.49
CA ALA A 407 16.68 -16.09 32.42
C ALA A 407 17.22 -15.27 33.61
N THR A 408 16.33 -14.70 34.45
CA THR A 408 16.69 -13.82 35.57
C THR A 408 16.46 -14.44 36.96
N THR A 409 15.88 -15.65 37.03
CA THR A 409 15.65 -16.40 38.27
C THR A 409 16.72 -17.49 38.48
N ASP A 410 16.89 -17.98 39.71
CA ASP A 410 17.90 -19.02 40.08
C ASP A 410 17.78 -20.34 39.27
N THR A 411 16.64 -20.56 38.61
CA THR A 411 16.38 -21.63 37.62
C THR A 411 17.02 -21.41 36.25
N GLY A 412 17.66 -20.25 36.02
CA GLY A 412 18.24 -19.81 34.75
C GLY A 412 19.60 -20.39 34.37
N SER A 413 20.13 -21.40 35.07
CA SER A 413 21.41 -22.02 34.68
C SER A 413 21.22 -23.03 33.54
N GLY A 414 21.65 -22.63 32.33
CA GLY A 414 21.73 -23.47 31.13
C GLY A 414 20.62 -23.22 30.09
N PRO A 415 19.52 -24.00 30.05
CA PRO A 415 18.56 -23.98 28.93
C PRO A 415 17.78 -22.67 28.75
N GLY A 416 17.30 -22.07 29.84
CA GLY A 416 16.51 -20.82 29.79
C GLY A 416 17.30 -19.63 29.27
N PHE A 417 18.55 -19.47 29.72
CA PHE A 417 19.46 -18.45 29.21
C PHE A 417 19.77 -18.65 27.71
N LEU A 418 20.05 -19.89 27.29
CA LEU A 418 20.27 -20.20 25.88
C LEU A 418 19.03 -19.89 25.02
N LEU A 419 17.83 -20.19 25.52
CA LEU A 419 16.59 -19.87 24.83
C LEU A 419 16.44 -18.36 24.63
N VAL A 420 16.71 -17.55 25.65
CA VAL A 420 16.68 -16.09 25.54
C VAL A 420 17.73 -15.58 24.56
N LEU A 421 18.96 -16.11 24.62
CA LEU A 421 20.02 -15.75 23.68
C LEU A 421 19.63 -16.06 22.23
N VAL A 422 19.14 -17.27 21.96
CA VAL A 422 18.69 -17.66 20.60
C VAL A 422 17.53 -16.78 20.17
N THR A 423 16.52 -16.58 21.02
CA THR A 423 15.37 -15.70 20.71
C THR A 423 15.82 -14.27 20.39
N SER A 424 16.79 -13.73 21.14
CA SER A 424 17.36 -12.39 20.91
C SER A 424 18.09 -12.33 19.57
N VAL A 425 18.86 -13.35 19.22
CA VAL A 425 19.52 -13.45 17.91
C VAL A 425 18.49 -13.48 16.78
N LEU A 426 17.40 -14.24 16.92
CA LEU A 426 16.36 -14.31 15.89
C LEU A 426 15.64 -12.96 15.70
N LEU A 427 15.35 -12.24 16.79
CA LEU A 427 14.62 -10.97 16.75
C LEU A 427 15.48 -9.77 16.34
N PHE A 428 16.71 -9.68 16.88
CA PHE A 428 17.60 -8.53 16.71
C PHE A 428 18.70 -8.77 15.68
N GLY A 429 19.04 -10.02 15.39
CA GLY A 429 20.05 -10.39 14.41
C GLY A 429 19.87 -9.74 13.03
N PRO A 430 18.66 -9.65 12.45
CA PRO A 430 18.48 -8.98 11.15
C PRO A 430 18.89 -7.51 11.15
N ARG A 431 18.73 -6.81 12.30
CA ARG A 431 19.16 -5.41 12.44
C ARG A 431 20.69 -5.31 12.51
N LEU A 432 21.32 -6.21 13.26
CA LEU A 432 22.78 -6.30 13.32
C LEU A 432 23.38 -6.66 11.95
N LEU A 433 22.78 -7.61 11.23
CA LEU A 433 23.19 -7.97 9.87
C LEU A 433 23.07 -6.80 8.89
N ALA A 434 22.07 -5.93 9.05
CA ALA A 434 21.92 -4.77 8.19
C ALA A 434 23.02 -3.72 8.46
N ILE A 435 23.33 -3.46 9.73
CA ILE A 435 24.47 -2.60 10.10
C ILE A 435 25.77 -3.19 9.54
N ALA A 436 25.97 -4.50 9.68
CA ALA A 436 27.13 -5.20 9.13
C ALA A 436 27.20 -5.09 7.60
N ASP A 437 26.10 -5.32 6.88
CA ASP A 437 26.04 -5.18 5.42
C ASP A 437 26.42 -3.76 4.98
N HIS A 438 25.84 -2.72 5.59
CA HIS A 438 26.16 -1.34 5.24
C HIS A 438 27.61 -0.97 5.60
N SER A 439 28.16 -1.51 6.69
CA SER A 439 29.55 -1.30 7.09
C SER A 439 30.53 -1.96 6.13
N LEU A 440 30.34 -3.25 5.85
CA LEU A 440 31.17 -4.03 4.93
C LEU A 440 31.09 -3.50 3.49
N ALA A 441 29.93 -2.99 3.08
CA ALA A 441 29.75 -2.36 1.77
C ALA A 441 30.18 -0.88 1.72
N LYS A 442 30.74 -0.32 2.80
CA LYS A 442 31.14 1.10 2.92
C LYS A 442 30.02 2.08 2.57
N ARG A 443 28.77 1.75 2.95
CA ARG A 443 27.55 2.55 2.70
C ARG A 443 27.06 3.33 3.92
N THR A 444 27.71 3.20 5.08
CA THR A 444 27.30 3.85 6.34
C THR A 444 27.25 5.38 6.23
N THR A 445 28.12 5.99 5.43
CA THR A 445 28.12 7.44 5.17
C THR A 445 26.80 7.94 4.57
N ARG A 446 26.08 7.09 3.84
CA ARG A 446 24.74 7.41 3.28
C ARG A 446 23.64 7.47 4.36
N PHE A 447 23.95 7.04 5.58
CA PHE A 447 23.07 7.12 6.75
C PHE A 447 23.66 8.05 7.83
N GLY A 448 24.61 8.92 7.45
CA GLY A 448 25.30 9.82 8.38
C GLY A 448 26.44 9.18 9.18
N GLY A 449 26.93 8.01 8.77
CA GLY A 449 28.04 7.29 9.43
C GLY A 449 27.60 6.14 10.34
N LEU A 450 28.56 5.37 10.85
CA LEU A 450 28.28 4.16 11.64
C LEU A 450 27.57 4.46 12.97
N LEU A 451 27.97 5.52 13.67
CA LEU A 451 27.37 5.92 14.94
C LEU A 451 25.90 6.34 14.75
N ARG A 452 25.61 7.18 13.75
CA ARG A 452 24.24 7.59 13.42
C ARG A 452 23.39 6.41 12.94
N LEU A 453 23.93 5.54 12.08
CA LEU A 453 23.23 4.33 11.66
C LEU A 453 22.84 3.46 12.86
N SER A 454 23.77 3.22 13.78
CA SER A 454 23.54 2.40 14.97
C SER A 454 22.53 3.05 15.92
N GLY A 455 22.64 4.36 16.17
CA GLY A 455 21.69 5.11 16.98
C GLY A 455 20.29 5.16 16.36
N ASN A 456 20.18 5.33 15.04
CA ASN A 456 18.91 5.27 14.32
C ASN A 456 18.29 3.86 14.39
N THR A 457 19.10 2.82 14.28
CA THR A 457 18.66 1.43 14.44
C THR A 457 18.18 1.15 15.87
N LEU A 458 18.87 1.64 16.89
CA LEU A 458 18.42 1.52 18.28
C LEU A 458 17.09 2.26 18.50
N MET A 459 16.98 3.50 18.03
CA MET A 459 15.73 4.27 18.15
C MET A 459 14.58 3.59 17.42
N GLU A 460 14.84 3.05 16.23
CA GLU A 460 13.83 2.28 15.49
C GLU A 460 13.42 1.01 16.23
N THR A 461 14.39 0.31 16.82
CA THR A 461 14.15 -0.91 17.59
C THR A 461 13.27 -0.61 18.79
N LEU A 462 13.58 0.43 19.58
CA LEU A 462 12.79 0.85 20.73
C LEU A 462 11.35 1.24 20.33
N ALA A 463 11.19 1.98 19.23
CA ALA A 463 9.87 2.31 18.71
C ALA A 463 9.11 1.06 18.24
N ALA A 464 9.78 0.12 17.56
CA ALA A 464 9.17 -1.14 17.13
C ALA A 464 8.74 -2.01 18.32
N LEU A 465 9.54 -2.08 19.40
CA LEU A 465 9.18 -2.75 20.64
C LEU A 465 7.93 -2.13 21.27
N ALA A 466 7.85 -0.80 21.34
CA ALA A 466 6.67 -0.11 21.88
C ALA A 466 5.42 -0.34 21.01
N LEU A 467 5.57 -0.40 19.69
CA LEU A 467 4.46 -0.62 18.76
C LEU A 467 4.00 -2.08 18.68
N ALA A 468 4.85 -3.06 19.03
CA ALA A 468 4.53 -4.47 18.87
C ALA A 468 3.30 -4.93 19.70
N PRO A 469 3.16 -4.62 21.01
CA PRO A 469 1.96 -4.94 21.78
C PRO A 469 0.68 -4.27 21.25
N ILE A 470 0.80 -3.03 20.77
CA ILE A 470 -0.33 -2.29 20.18
C ILE A 470 -0.80 -3.03 18.92
N ARG A 471 0.12 -3.38 18.02
CA ARG A 471 -0.19 -4.16 16.81
C ARG A 471 -0.73 -5.55 17.15
N MET A 472 -0.22 -6.20 18.19
CA MET A 472 -0.70 -7.53 18.63
C MET A 472 -2.20 -7.50 18.93
N LEU A 473 -2.65 -6.57 19.78
CA LEU A 473 -4.06 -6.47 20.15
C LEU A 473 -4.93 -6.05 18.97
N ILE A 474 -4.48 -5.09 18.16
CA ILE A 474 -5.24 -4.63 16.99
C ILE A 474 -5.38 -5.73 15.95
N HIS A 475 -4.30 -6.44 15.62
CA HIS A 475 -4.36 -7.57 14.70
C HIS A 475 -5.28 -8.67 15.24
N THR A 476 -5.28 -8.93 16.55
CA THR A 476 -6.21 -9.86 17.19
C THR A 476 -7.66 -9.45 16.96
N PHE A 477 -8.00 -8.17 17.18
CA PHE A 477 -9.33 -7.63 16.90
C PHE A 477 -9.68 -7.67 15.40
N HIS A 478 -8.72 -7.40 14.51
CA HIS A 478 -8.93 -7.48 13.07
C HIS A 478 -9.20 -8.91 12.59
N VAL A 479 -8.44 -9.89 13.10
CA VAL A 479 -8.65 -11.31 12.80
C VAL A 479 -10.03 -11.75 13.30
N GLY A 480 -10.36 -11.46 14.56
CA GLY A 480 -11.68 -11.76 15.12
C GLY A 480 -12.82 -11.12 14.34
N GLY A 481 -12.71 -9.84 14.00
CA GLY A 481 -13.71 -9.13 13.21
C GLY A 481 -13.84 -9.64 11.77
N ALA A 482 -12.73 -10.07 11.15
CA ALA A 482 -12.74 -10.67 9.82
C ALA A 482 -13.44 -12.03 9.81
N LEU A 483 -13.12 -12.90 10.77
CA LEU A 483 -13.73 -14.23 10.92
C LEU A 483 -15.22 -14.16 11.27
N SER A 484 -15.61 -13.20 12.13
CA SER A 484 -17.03 -12.92 12.45
C SER A 484 -17.78 -12.17 11.34
N ASN A 485 -17.12 -11.88 10.21
CA ASN A 485 -17.68 -11.19 9.05
C ASN A 485 -18.34 -9.83 9.37
N LEU A 486 -17.82 -9.13 10.37
CA LEU A 486 -18.32 -7.80 10.73
C LEU A 486 -18.07 -6.85 9.55
N ARG A 487 -19.15 -6.22 9.07
CA ARG A 487 -19.09 -5.27 7.96
C ARG A 487 -18.39 -4.01 8.45
N VAL A 488 -17.38 -3.59 7.69
CA VAL A 488 -16.65 -2.36 7.95
C VAL A 488 -16.82 -1.48 6.73
N GLY A 489 -17.32 -0.27 6.93
CA GLY A 489 -17.43 0.73 5.87
C GLY A 489 -16.05 1.05 5.28
N TRP A 490 -16.02 1.40 3.99
CA TRP A 490 -14.82 1.94 3.36
C TRP A 490 -14.56 3.33 3.93
N GLN A 491 -13.56 3.46 4.81
CA GLN A 491 -13.07 4.76 5.26
C GLN A 491 -11.99 5.24 4.29
N GLY A 492 -12.11 6.48 3.81
CA GLY A 492 -11.10 7.10 2.94
C GLY A 492 -9.74 7.12 3.63
N GLN A 493 -8.67 6.91 2.86
CA GLN A 493 -7.30 7.00 3.39
C GLN A 493 -6.90 8.47 3.46
N ASN A 494 -6.43 8.94 4.63
CA ASN A 494 -5.75 10.22 4.68
C ASN A 494 -4.33 10.02 4.13
N ARG A 495 -3.99 10.75 3.06
CA ARG A 495 -2.63 10.80 2.50
C ARG A 495 -1.93 12.12 2.78
N SER A 496 -2.63 13.10 3.35
CA SER A 496 -2.06 14.38 3.78
C SER A 496 -1.66 14.31 5.26
N GLY A 497 -0.40 14.62 5.59
CA GLY A 497 0.23 14.39 6.90
C GLY A 497 -0.31 15.16 8.11
N ALA A 498 -1.51 15.75 8.05
CA ALA A 498 -2.11 16.46 9.17
C ALA A 498 -2.99 15.53 10.02
N ALA A 499 -2.59 15.31 11.27
CA ALA A 499 -3.46 14.72 12.29
C ALA A 499 -4.58 15.68 12.66
N LYS A 500 -5.83 15.20 12.70
CA LYS A 500 -6.96 15.95 13.27
C LYS A 500 -6.98 15.75 14.80
N PRO A 501 -6.87 16.82 15.62
CA PRO A 501 -6.96 16.71 17.08
C PRO A 501 -8.28 16.06 17.52
N GLY A 502 -8.24 15.15 18.50
CA GLY A 502 -9.45 14.57 19.14
C GLY A 502 -9.93 13.22 18.59
N LEU A 503 -9.44 12.76 17.42
CA LEU A 503 -9.81 11.45 16.88
C LEU A 503 -9.11 10.27 17.58
N SER A 504 -7.92 10.47 18.17
CA SER A 504 -7.08 9.38 18.69
C SER A 504 -7.74 8.58 19.84
N LEU A 505 -8.32 9.24 20.85
CA LEU A 505 -8.89 8.55 22.02
C LEU A 505 -10.00 7.56 21.67
N ARG A 506 -10.88 7.91 20.71
CA ARG A 506 -11.98 7.02 20.29
C ARG A 506 -11.47 5.78 19.56
N HIS A 507 -10.40 5.89 18.78
CA HIS A 507 -9.80 4.76 18.07
C HIS A 507 -9.07 3.79 19.01
N PHE A 508 -8.47 4.31 20.08
CA PHE A 508 -7.72 3.51 21.04
C PHE A 508 -8.53 3.07 22.27
N ALA A 509 -9.76 3.53 22.47
CA ALA A 509 -10.55 3.25 23.67
C ALA A 509 -10.66 1.74 24.01
N LEU A 510 -10.92 0.88 23.02
CA LEU A 510 -10.99 -0.56 23.23
C LEU A 510 -9.64 -1.16 23.67
N LEU A 511 -8.54 -0.63 23.12
CA LEU A 511 -7.18 -1.06 23.48
C LEU A 511 -6.85 -0.68 24.91
N LEU A 512 -7.12 0.57 25.31
CA LEU A 512 -6.94 1.02 26.68
C LEU A 512 -7.78 0.19 27.64
N ALA A 513 -9.06 -0.02 27.35
CA ALA A 513 -9.95 -0.83 28.18
C ALA A 513 -9.42 -2.26 28.34
N SER A 514 -8.93 -2.88 27.26
CA SER A 514 -8.36 -4.23 27.31
C SER A 514 -7.07 -4.29 28.13
N ALA A 515 -6.21 -3.27 28.05
CA ALA A 515 -4.96 -3.21 28.80
C ALA A 515 -5.21 -2.95 30.29
N VAL A 516 -6.14 -2.06 30.64
CA VAL A 516 -6.55 -1.81 32.02
C VAL A 516 -7.17 -3.07 32.62
N ALA A 517 -8.10 -3.72 31.91
CA ALA A 517 -8.72 -4.94 32.39
C ALA A 517 -7.69 -6.07 32.62
N ALA A 518 -6.76 -6.26 31.67
CA ALA A 518 -5.69 -7.24 31.81
C ALA A 518 -4.76 -6.91 32.99
N LEU A 519 -4.35 -5.65 33.15
CA LEU A 519 -3.51 -5.22 34.26
C LEU A 519 -4.20 -5.39 35.61
N SER A 520 -5.49 -5.04 35.71
CA SER A 520 -6.30 -5.23 36.92
C SER A 520 -6.45 -6.71 37.26
N LEU A 521 -6.68 -7.58 36.27
CA LEU A 521 -6.79 -9.02 36.49
C LEU A 521 -5.46 -9.61 36.98
N ILE A 522 -4.35 -9.21 36.37
CA ILE A 522 -3.00 -9.64 36.77
C ILE A 522 -2.71 -9.15 38.19
N GLN A 523 -2.97 -7.88 38.49
CA GLN A 523 -2.75 -7.32 39.82
C GLN A 523 -3.62 -7.97 40.89
N TRP A 524 -4.83 -8.44 40.53
CA TRP A 524 -5.74 -9.10 41.46
C TRP A 524 -5.35 -10.56 41.73
N HIS A 525 -5.05 -11.33 40.68
CA HIS A 525 -4.81 -12.77 40.79
C HIS A 525 -3.35 -13.17 40.93
N ALA A 526 -2.41 -12.38 40.39
CA ALA A 526 -0.99 -12.66 40.39
C ALA A 526 -0.13 -11.38 40.38
N PRO A 527 -0.11 -10.62 41.49
CA PRO A 527 0.66 -9.37 41.59
C PRO A 527 2.15 -9.52 41.24
N SER A 528 2.74 -10.70 41.45
CA SER A 528 4.12 -11.01 41.09
C SER A 528 4.39 -10.93 39.57
N LEU A 529 3.36 -11.08 38.74
CA LEU A 529 3.44 -10.97 37.28
C LEU A 529 3.35 -9.53 36.78
N THR A 530 2.91 -8.58 37.61
CA THR A 530 2.72 -7.19 37.21
C THR A 530 3.98 -6.55 36.59
N PRO A 531 5.19 -6.65 37.21
CA PRO A 531 6.40 -6.09 36.61
C PRO A 531 6.72 -6.65 35.22
N TRP A 532 6.36 -7.91 34.97
CA TRP A 532 6.60 -8.61 33.71
C TRP A 532 5.54 -8.32 32.65
N ALA A 533 4.34 -7.94 33.07
CA ALA A 533 3.28 -7.48 32.19
C ALA A 533 3.49 -6.04 31.70
N LEU A 534 4.17 -5.20 32.48
CA LEU A 534 4.37 -3.78 32.16
C LEU A 534 5.04 -3.51 30.80
N PRO A 535 6.10 -4.22 30.37
CA PRO A 535 6.68 -4.04 29.04
C PRO A 535 5.70 -4.23 27.88
N VAL A 536 4.64 -5.03 28.08
CA VAL A 536 3.59 -5.27 27.07
C VAL A 536 2.42 -4.31 27.25
N LEU A 537 1.95 -4.10 28.47
CA LEU A 537 0.74 -3.33 28.76
C LEU A 537 0.99 -1.81 28.78
N ALA A 538 2.15 -1.35 29.26
CA ALA A 538 2.44 0.08 29.33
C ALA A 538 2.42 0.75 27.94
N PRO A 539 3.05 0.21 26.87
CA PRO A 539 2.93 0.80 25.53
C PRO A 539 1.48 0.89 25.03
N VAL A 540 0.62 -0.07 25.38
CA VAL A 540 -0.81 -0.05 25.02
C VAL A 540 -1.55 1.05 25.78
N LEU A 541 -1.29 1.21 27.08
CA LEU A 541 -1.89 2.29 27.89
C LEU A 541 -1.49 3.68 27.39
N PHE A 542 -0.24 3.84 26.94
CA PHE A 542 0.28 5.09 26.37
C PHE A 542 0.05 5.22 24.86
N SER A 543 -0.71 4.32 24.23
CA SER A 543 -0.86 4.30 22.77
C SER A 543 -1.40 5.61 22.17
N PRO A 544 -2.35 6.36 22.80
CA PRO A 544 -2.81 7.63 22.23
C PRO A 544 -1.71 8.70 22.23
N ALA A 545 -0.92 8.77 23.30
CA ALA A 545 0.20 9.71 23.41
C ALA A 545 1.31 9.35 22.42
N LEU A 546 1.61 8.05 22.28
CA LEU A 546 2.58 7.55 21.32
C LEU A 546 2.13 7.83 19.87
N ALA A 547 0.87 7.54 19.53
CA ALA A 547 0.31 7.79 18.20
C ALA A 547 0.37 9.28 17.83
N TRP A 548 -0.01 10.16 18.75
CA TRP A 548 0.11 11.60 18.57
C TRP A 548 1.56 12.08 18.45
N TRP A 549 2.48 11.54 19.25
CA TRP A 549 3.89 11.88 19.15
C TRP A 549 4.48 11.45 17.80
N LEU A 550 4.05 10.29 17.30
CA LEU A 550 4.44 9.70 16.02
C LEU A 550 3.82 10.43 14.80
N SER A 551 2.65 11.04 14.95
CA SER A 551 1.97 11.78 13.87
C SER A 551 2.58 13.16 13.60
N ARG A 552 3.48 13.64 14.46
CA ARG A 552 4.16 14.93 14.30
C ARG A 552 5.24 14.86 13.23
N LYS A 553 5.58 16.02 12.65
CA LYS A 553 6.74 16.16 11.75
C LYS A 553 8.04 15.76 12.48
N PRO A 554 8.99 15.14 11.78
CA PRO A 554 10.33 14.93 12.32
C PRO A 554 10.99 16.28 12.64
N GLY A 555 11.82 16.33 13.69
CA GLY A 555 12.56 17.55 14.04
C GLY A 555 13.68 17.83 13.03
N GLU A 556 14.25 19.03 13.08
CA GLU A 556 15.32 19.47 12.16
C GLU A 556 16.65 18.70 12.34
N GLY A 557 16.82 17.97 13.45
CA GLY A 557 17.92 17.04 13.65
C GLY A 557 17.75 15.78 12.80
N GLN A 558 18.73 15.49 11.93
CA GLN A 558 18.78 14.36 10.97
C GLN A 558 18.80 12.94 11.60
N TRP A 559 18.08 12.69 12.69
CA TRP A 559 17.83 11.33 13.19
C TRP A 559 16.90 10.59 12.22
N LEU A 560 17.09 9.28 12.12
CA LEU A 560 16.50 8.41 11.09
C LEU A 560 16.89 8.85 9.66
N ALA A 561 18.08 9.41 9.46
CA ALA A 561 18.60 9.75 8.14
C ALA A 561 18.60 8.53 7.19
N VAL A 562 18.24 8.76 5.94
CA VAL A 562 18.26 7.81 4.83
C VAL A 562 19.06 8.38 3.66
N PRO A 563 19.55 7.55 2.73
CA PRO A 563 20.34 8.01 1.59
C PRO A 563 19.68 9.11 0.76
N GLU A 564 18.35 9.04 0.65
CA GLU A 564 17.53 9.99 -0.10
C GLU A 564 17.52 11.41 0.50
N ASP A 565 17.94 11.62 1.76
CA ASP A 565 18.11 12.98 2.32
C ASP A 565 19.39 13.68 1.86
N TYR A 566 20.40 12.88 1.52
CA TYR A 566 21.70 13.38 1.08
C TYR A 566 21.76 13.52 -0.44
N ARG A 567 21.04 12.64 -1.15
CA ARG A 567 20.96 12.65 -2.61
C ARG A 567 19.58 12.21 -3.07
N THR A 568 18.75 13.19 -3.36
CA THR A 568 17.41 12.95 -3.91
C THR A 568 17.51 12.38 -5.33
N THR A 569 16.54 11.54 -5.68
CA THR A 569 16.41 11.04 -7.05
C THR A 569 15.55 12.01 -7.85
N ARG A 570 15.91 12.28 -9.11
CA ARG A 570 15.24 13.28 -9.97
C ARG A 570 13.73 13.19 -9.95
N VAL A 571 13.14 12.00 -10.09
CA VAL A 571 11.67 11.83 -10.07
C VAL A 571 11.03 12.29 -8.76
N ILE A 572 11.73 12.17 -7.62
CA ILE A 572 11.26 12.68 -6.32
C ILE A 572 11.37 14.21 -6.28
N ASP A 573 12.45 14.78 -6.80
CA ASP A 573 12.61 16.24 -6.90
C ASP A 573 11.54 16.86 -7.80
N LEU A 574 11.27 16.24 -8.95
CA LEU A 574 10.24 16.67 -9.91
C LEU A 574 8.82 16.59 -9.32
N ALA A 575 8.55 15.59 -8.48
CA ALA A 575 7.24 15.45 -7.84
C ALA A 575 6.95 16.61 -6.89
N GLY A 576 7.98 17.15 -6.23
CA GLY A 576 7.90 18.31 -5.34
C GLY A 576 6.86 18.17 -4.19
N PRO A 577 6.81 19.11 -3.25
CA PRO A 577 5.72 19.19 -2.27
C PRO A 577 4.58 20.11 -2.71
N ALA A 578 4.80 20.95 -3.73
CA ALA A 578 3.86 21.98 -4.14
C ALA A 578 2.77 21.41 -5.07
N PRO A 579 1.48 21.80 -4.90
CA PRO A 579 0.45 21.48 -5.88
C PRO A 579 0.80 22.09 -7.24
N MET A 580 0.23 21.55 -8.33
CA MET A 580 0.53 21.99 -9.71
C MET A 580 0.00 23.40 -10.08
N GLY A 581 -0.22 24.25 -9.07
CA GLY A 581 -0.56 25.66 -9.25
C GLY A 581 -2.03 25.95 -9.49
N HIS A 582 -2.93 24.96 -9.34
CA HIS A 582 -4.36 25.21 -9.56
C HIS A 582 -4.96 26.02 -8.40
N ARG A 583 -5.25 27.30 -8.65
CA ARG A 583 -6.10 28.11 -7.78
C ARG A 583 -7.54 27.90 -8.22
N THR A 584 -8.39 27.46 -7.29
CA THR A 584 -9.83 27.55 -7.50
C THR A 584 -10.21 29.04 -7.41
N PRO A 585 -10.73 29.66 -8.48
CA PRO A 585 -11.12 31.06 -8.43
C PRO A 585 -12.12 31.25 -7.28
N GLY A 586 -11.82 32.15 -6.33
CA GLY A 586 -12.76 32.48 -5.24
C GLY A 586 -13.04 31.36 -4.24
N GLY A 587 -12.21 30.31 -4.18
CA GLY A 587 -12.44 29.16 -3.31
C GLY A 587 -13.65 28.32 -3.74
N LEU A 588 -14.00 28.35 -5.02
CA LEU A 588 -15.08 27.57 -5.60
C LEU A 588 -14.71 26.08 -5.66
N ASP A 589 -15.66 25.21 -5.35
CA ASP A 589 -15.44 23.78 -5.55
C ASP A 589 -15.52 23.43 -7.04
N TRP A 590 -15.00 22.26 -7.42
CA TRP A 590 -14.88 21.88 -8.82
C TRP A 590 -16.22 21.71 -9.54
N PHE A 591 -17.24 21.23 -8.83
CA PHE A 591 -18.60 21.20 -9.36
C PHE A 591 -19.11 22.62 -9.67
N GLU A 592 -18.88 23.59 -8.79
CA GLU A 592 -19.31 24.97 -8.98
C GLU A 592 -18.60 25.60 -10.17
N GLN A 593 -17.28 25.42 -10.28
CA GLN A 593 -16.50 25.90 -11.43
C GLN A 593 -16.99 25.28 -12.75
N MET A 594 -17.29 23.98 -12.74
CA MET A 594 -17.78 23.28 -13.91
C MET A 594 -19.18 23.77 -14.36
N VAL A 595 -20.05 24.11 -13.41
CA VAL A 595 -21.36 24.71 -13.67
C VAL A 595 -21.22 26.14 -14.18
N LEU A 596 -20.33 26.95 -13.60
CA LEU A 596 -20.17 28.36 -13.96
C LEU A 596 -19.42 28.57 -15.28
N SER A 597 -18.45 27.72 -15.60
CA SER A 597 -17.67 27.76 -16.84
C SER A 597 -17.65 26.38 -17.52
N PRO A 598 -18.72 26.02 -18.26
CA PRO A 598 -18.79 24.75 -18.99
C PRO A 598 -17.88 24.73 -20.23
N VAL A 599 -17.00 25.72 -20.44
CA VAL A 599 -16.01 25.71 -21.53
C VAL A 599 -15.08 24.50 -21.40
N SER A 600 -14.77 24.06 -20.16
CA SER A 600 -14.07 22.79 -19.88
C SER A 600 -14.85 21.54 -20.34
N ALA A 601 -16.17 21.66 -20.54
CA ALA A 601 -17.03 20.62 -21.08
C ALA A 601 -17.00 20.53 -22.62
N ARG A 602 -16.52 21.56 -23.33
CA ARG A 602 -16.60 21.64 -24.80
C ARG A 602 -15.80 20.55 -25.49
N ASP A 603 -14.67 20.13 -24.91
CA ASP A 603 -13.84 19.03 -25.42
C ASP A 603 -14.40 17.64 -25.09
N HIS A 604 -15.38 17.58 -24.18
CA HIS A 604 -16.00 16.33 -23.71
C HIS A 604 -17.34 16.07 -24.40
N ARG A 605 -17.43 16.27 -25.73
CA ARG A 605 -18.48 15.68 -26.58
C ARG A 605 -18.34 14.15 -26.61
N ARG A 606 -18.42 13.48 -25.46
CA ARG A 606 -18.69 12.06 -25.43
C ARG A 606 -20.13 11.88 -25.87
N SER A 607 -20.28 11.18 -26.98
CA SER A 607 -21.51 10.70 -27.59
C SER A 607 -22.41 10.00 -26.56
N ALA A 608 -23.13 10.78 -25.75
CA ALA A 608 -24.26 10.30 -24.98
C ALA A 608 -25.48 10.56 -25.84
N SER A 609 -26.18 9.49 -26.23
CA SER A 609 -27.51 9.66 -26.84
C SER A 609 -28.40 10.46 -25.89
N PRO A 610 -29.21 11.40 -26.39
CA PRO A 610 -30.13 12.17 -25.56
C PRO A 610 -30.99 11.23 -24.72
N LEU A 611 -31.09 11.48 -23.42
CA LEU A 611 -31.99 10.72 -22.56
C LEU A 611 -33.43 10.98 -23.02
N ARG A 612 -34.26 9.93 -23.06
CA ARG A 612 -35.69 10.04 -23.41
C ARG A 612 -36.59 9.57 -22.28
N GLY A 613 -37.83 10.09 -22.25
CA GLY A 613 -38.89 9.63 -21.36
C GLY A 613 -38.64 9.91 -19.87
N LYS A 614 -38.86 8.91 -19.01
CA LYS A 614 -38.77 9.04 -17.54
C LYS A 614 -37.39 9.49 -17.05
N LYS A 615 -36.32 9.07 -17.73
CA LYS A 615 -34.94 9.43 -17.36
C LYS A 615 -34.64 10.90 -17.61
N ALA A 616 -35.14 11.46 -18.72
CA ALA A 616 -35.00 12.88 -19.02
C ALA A 616 -35.73 13.74 -17.99
N ARG A 617 -36.97 13.37 -17.63
CA ARG A 617 -37.75 14.06 -16.59
C ARG A 617 -37.08 14.01 -15.22
N ALA A 618 -36.53 12.85 -14.84
CA ALA A 618 -35.78 12.73 -13.59
C ALA A 618 -34.55 13.63 -13.58
N LEU A 619 -33.79 13.68 -14.68
CA LEU A 619 -32.61 14.54 -14.77
C LEU A 619 -32.96 16.03 -14.77
N ALA A 620 -34.04 16.44 -15.45
CA ALA A 620 -34.56 17.81 -15.40
C ALA A 620 -34.94 18.21 -13.96
N SER A 621 -35.63 17.32 -13.23
CA SER A 621 -35.96 17.55 -11.83
C SER A 621 -34.71 17.70 -10.94
N LEU A 622 -33.63 16.98 -11.23
CA LEU A 622 -32.36 17.17 -10.52
C LEU A 622 -31.73 18.53 -10.84
N VAL A 623 -31.80 18.99 -12.10
CA VAL A 623 -31.34 20.33 -12.50
C VAL A 623 -32.17 21.41 -11.80
N ASP A 624 -33.50 21.25 -11.76
CA ASP A 624 -34.40 22.17 -11.05
C ASP A 624 -34.01 22.29 -9.58
N ARG A 625 -33.92 21.15 -8.88
CA ARG A 625 -33.54 21.10 -7.46
C ARG A 625 -32.16 21.67 -7.23
N CYS A 626 -31.19 21.39 -8.09
CA CYS A 626 -29.84 21.96 -7.96
C CYS A 626 -29.85 23.48 -8.13
N ALA A 627 -30.65 24.02 -9.05
CA ALA A 627 -30.75 25.46 -9.27
C ALA A 627 -31.42 26.19 -8.09
N THR A 628 -32.40 25.57 -7.43
CA THR A 628 -33.13 26.16 -6.30
C THR A 628 -32.47 25.93 -4.95
N GLU A 629 -32.04 24.70 -4.65
CA GLU A 629 -31.49 24.29 -3.35
C GLU A 629 -29.95 24.35 -3.32
N GLY A 630 -29.30 24.60 -4.47
CA GLY A 630 -27.86 24.54 -4.60
C GLY A 630 -27.32 23.11 -4.64
N LYS A 631 -25.99 22.95 -4.61
CA LYS A 631 -25.36 21.62 -4.64
C LYS A 631 -25.67 20.78 -3.38
N GLN A 632 -25.93 21.44 -2.24
CA GLN A 632 -26.19 20.77 -0.95
C GLN A 632 -27.52 20.00 -0.95
N GLY A 633 -28.48 20.38 -1.81
CA GLY A 633 -29.75 19.67 -1.98
C GLY A 633 -29.62 18.31 -2.67
N LEU A 634 -28.43 17.96 -3.19
CA LEU A 634 -28.21 16.75 -3.98
C LEU A 634 -27.11 15.87 -3.41
N THR A 635 -27.28 14.56 -3.59
CA THR A 635 -26.25 13.57 -3.29
C THR A 635 -25.15 13.59 -4.36
N HIS A 636 -23.95 13.10 -4.02
CA HIS A 636 -22.83 13.00 -4.97
C HIS A 636 -23.18 12.17 -6.22
N ARG A 637 -24.11 11.21 -6.10
CA ARG A 637 -24.60 10.42 -7.24
C ARG A 637 -25.47 11.27 -8.17
N GLU A 638 -26.37 12.09 -7.62
CA GLU A 638 -27.22 12.97 -8.41
C GLU A 638 -26.42 14.09 -9.09
N LEU A 639 -25.49 14.71 -8.36
CA LEU A 639 -24.54 15.66 -8.94
C LEU A 639 -23.72 15.02 -10.06
N SER A 640 -23.21 13.81 -9.85
CA SER A 640 -22.52 13.05 -10.90
C SER A 640 -23.40 12.75 -12.11
N LEU A 641 -24.72 12.55 -11.95
CA LEU A 641 -25.63 12.36 -13.09
C LEU A 641 -25.73 13.65 -13.91
N ILE A 642 -25.86 14.82 -13.28
CA ILE A 642 -25.86 16.11 -13.98
C ILE A 642 -24.58 16.28 -14.79
N CYS A 643 -23.41 16.09 -14.16
CA CYS A 643 -22.13 16.31 -14.84
C CYS A 643 -21.83 15.28 -15.97
N ASN A 644 -22.39 14.07 -15.90
CA ASN A 644 -22.22 13.06 -16.95
C ASN A 644 -23.07 13.35 -18.21
N HIS A 645 -24.02 14.30 -18.13
CA HIS A 645 -24.94 14.64 -19.21
C HIS A 645 -24.75 16.11 -19.63
N PRO A 646 -24.09 16.39 -20.78
CA PRO A 646 -23.77 17.75 -21.20
C PRO A 646 -24.97 18.70 -21.29
N GLU A 647 -26.13 18.19 -21.74
CA GLU A 647 -27.36 18.97 -21.85
C GLU A 647 -27.88 19.43 -20.47
N ALA A 648 -27.84 18.55 -19.47
CA ALA A 648 -28.29 18.88 -18.12
C ALA A 648 -27.33 19.88 -17.43
N LEU A 649 -26.03 19.71 -17.65
CA LEU A 649 -25.04 20.67 -17.17
C LEU A 649 -25.20 22.04 -17.82
N ALA A 650 -25.47 22.09 -19.13
CA ALA A 650 -25.74 23.34 -19.85
C ALA A 650 -27.02 24.02 -19.37
N ALA A 651 -28.09 23.24 -19.10
CA ALA A 651 -29.33 23.76 -18.54
C ALA A 651 -29.12 24.32 -17.11
N LEU A 652 -28.36 23.62 -16.27
CA LEU A 652 -28.00 24.09 -14.94
C LEU A 652 -27.17 25.37 -15.01
N HIS A 653 -26.15 25.40 -15.88
CA HIS A 653 -25.35 26.60 -16.13
C HIS A 653 -26.24 27.80 -16.46
N TRP A 654 -27.12 27.67 -17.45
CA TRP A 654 -27.99 28.77 -17.86
C TRP A 654 -28.85 29.28 -16.69
N ARG A 655 -29.44 28.36 -15.91
CA ARG A 655 -30.28 28.72 -14.75
C ARG A 655 -29.50 29.37 -13.63
N VAL A 656 -28.28 28.92 -13.37
CA VAL A 656 -27.40 29.50 -12.35
C VAL A 656 -27.06 30.94 -12.71
N TRP A 657 -26.76 31.23 -13.97
CA TRP A 657 -26.50 32.59 -14.45
C TRP A 657 -27.74 33.51 -14.45
N HIS A 658 -28.94 32.94 -14.48
CA HIS A 658 -30.22 33.66 -14.38
C HIS A 658 -30.89 33.52 -13.00
N ALA A 659 -30.16 33.05 -11.99
CA ALA A 659 -30.72 32.79 -10.69
C ALA A 659 -31.14 34.09 -10.00
N SER A 660 -32.27 34.06 -9.30
CA SER A 660 -32.76 35.21 -8.51
C SER A 660 -31.83 35.52 -7.35
N HIS A 661 -31.97 36.72 -6.76
CA HIS A 661 -31.16 37.16 -5.62
C HIS A 661 -31.24 36.23 -4.39
N GLU A 662 -32.33 35.49 -4.25
CA GLU A 662 -32.57 34.56 -3.14
C GLU A 662 -31.94 33.17 -3.36
N SER A 663 -31.38 32.91 -4.55
CA SER A 663 -30.78 31.62 -4.87
C SER A 663 -29.44 31.40 -4.14
N PRO A 664 -29.17 30.17 -3.66
CA PRO A 664 -27.87 29.81 -3.07
C PRO A 664 -26.68 29.97 -4.06
N TRP A 665 -26.96 30.05 -5.37
CA TRP A 665 -25.93 30.30 -6.37
C TRP A 665 -25.44 31.76 -6.41
N ARG A 666 -26.17 32.70 -5.81
CA ARG A 666 -25.77 34.12 -5.81
C ARG A 666 -24.46 34.33 -5.05
N GLU A 667 -24.29 33.67 -3.89
CA GLU A 667 -23.04 33.69 -3.13
C GLU A 667 -21.87 33.13 -3.96
N THR A 668 -22.11 32.03 -4.66
CA THR A 668 -21.13 31.39 -5.54
C THR A 668 -20.71 32.31 -6.70
N LEU A 669 -21.65 32.97 -7.36
CA LEU A 669 -21.37 33.97 -8.40
C LEU A 669 -20.62 35.18 -7.85
N THR A 670 -20.92 35.60 -6.62
CA THR A 670 -20.25 36.73 -5.96
C THR A 670 -18.79 36.39 -5.63
N ARG A 671 -18.55 35.19 -5.07
CA ARG A 671 -17.19 34.67 -4.86
C ARG A 671 -16.40 34.60 -6.16
N MET A 672 -17.04 34.15 -7.25
CA MET A 672 -16.41 34.12 -8.58
C MET A 672 -16.03 35.53 -9.04
N ALA A 673 -16.96 36.49 -8.99
CA ALA A 673 -16.71 37.87 -9.44
C ALA A 673 -15.56 38.53 -8.67
N GLN A 674 -15.56 38.41 -7.35
CA GLN A 674 -14.48 38.92 -6.48
C GLN A 674 -13.11 38.32 -6.81
N SER A 675 -13.08 37.05 -7.23
CA SER A 675 -11.84 36.40 -7.62
C SER A 675 -11.27 36.89 -8.94
N VAL A 676 -12.12 37.38 -9.84
CA VAL A 676 -11.71 37.93 -11.14
C VAL A 676 -11.27 39.39 -11.01
N GLU A 677 -11.87 40.17 -10.09
CA GLU A 677 -11.46 41.56 -9.82
C GLU A 677 -10.04 41.70 -9.25
N GLY A 678 -9.48 40.63 -8.68
CA GLY A 678 -8.11 40.60 -8.13
C GLY A 678 -6.99 40.28 -9.13
N ASP A 679 -7.32 39.70 -10.30
CA ASP A 679 -6.34 39.28 -11.32
C ASP A 679 -6.51 40.12 -12.59
N SER A 680 -5.43 40.72 -13.11
CA SER A 680 -5.50 41.52 -14.35
C SER A 680 -5.91 40.64 -15.55
N PRO A 681 -6.96 40.98 -16.31
CA PRO A 681 -7.45 40.12 -17.39
C PRO A 681 -6.44 40.03 -18.54
N ILE A 682 -6.07 38.80 -18.91
CA ILE A 682 -5.40 38.51 -20.18
C ILE A 682 -6.50 38.46 -21.25
N PRO A 683 -6.50 39.35 -22.27
CA PRO A 683 -7.55 39.38 -23.27
C PRO A 683 -7.47 38.13 -24.16
N VAL A 684 -8.45 37.22 -24.02
CA VAL A 684 -8.65 36.09 -24.93
C VAL A 684 -9.80 36.45 -25.89
N PRO A 685 -9.63 36.36 -27.22
CA PRO A 685 -10.70 36.68 -28.17
C PRO A 685 -11.85 35.66 -28.05
N LEU A 686 -13.07 36.14 -27.83
CA LEU A 686 -14.28 35.30 -27.86
C LEU A 686 -14.59 34.87 -29.30
N PRO A 687 -14.75 33.57 -29.59
CA PRO A 687 -15.23 33.13 -30.91
C PRO A 687 -16.71 33.50 -31.07
N ARG A 688 -17.03 34.31 -32.08
CA ARG A 688 -18.40 34.63 -32.50
C ARG A 688 -19.11 33.36 -33.00
N ARG A 689 -20.23 32.96 -32.39
CA ARG A 689 -21.26 32.17 -33.09
C ARG A 689 -22.65 32.38 -32.52
N GLN A 690 -23.56 32.75 -33.42
CA GLN A 690 -25.00 32.91 -33.22
C GLN A 690 -25.70 31.58 -32.90
N GLU A 691 -26.62 31.70 -31.93
CA GLU A 691 -27.85 30.97 -31.63
C GLU A 691 -28.27 29.80 -32.52
N GLN A 692 -28.46 28.64 -31.89
CA GLN A 692 -29.57 27.71 -32.15
C GLN A 692 -29.69 26.77 -30.93
N ILE A 693 -30.41 27.21 -29.89
CA ILE A 693 -30.80 26.38 -28.73
C ILE A 693 -32.30 26.10 -28.87
N ALA A 694 -32.65 24.91 -29.35
CA ALA A 694 -34.04 24.49 -29.61
C ALA A 694 -34.76 23.94 -28.36
N TRP A 695 -34.69 24.61 -27.21
CA TRP A 695 -35.32 24.15 -25.95
C TRP A 695 -36.03 25.23 -25.13
N VAL A 696 -36.32 26.40 -25.71
CA VAL A 696 -36.93 27.53 -24.98
C VAL A 696 -38.47 27.48 -24.87
N GLU A 697 -39.19 26.52 -25.47
CA GLU A 697 -40.67 26.58 -25.50
C GLU A 697 -41.43 25.46 -24.76
N VAL A 698 -41.08 25.13 -23.51
CA VAL A 698 -42.02 24.35 -22.65
C VAL A 698 -42.04 24.84 -21.18
N ALA A 699 -41.79 26.13 -20.94
CA ALA A 699 -41.99 26.72 -19.62
C ALA A 699 -42.48 28.17 -19.73
N SER A 700 -43.68 28.30 -20.28
CA SER A 700 -44.62 29.38 -19.95
C SER A 700 -45.81 28.76 -19.26
#